data_AF-A0A8H3E8W2-F1
#
_entry.id   AF-A0A8H3E8W2-F1
#
_cell.length_a   1.000
_cell.length_b   1.000
_cell.length_c   1.000
_cell.angle_alpha   90.00
_cell.angle_beta   90.00
_cell.angle_gamma   90.00
#
_symmetry.space_group_name_H-M   'P 1'
#
loop_
_entity.id
_entity.type
_entity.pdbx_description
1 polymer ?
#
loop_
_entity_poly.entity_id
_entity_poly.type
_entity_poly.pdbx_seq_one_letter_code
_entity_poly.pdbx_strand_id
1 'polypeptide(L)'
;MYQYLERTTPRPRHIQMMTDTLRGLAYMHDFKSGPIAHGDVKLSNILVTANEIAMICDFGRSLQPHDQPNEAHISNSSPFVGTVRYMSPELFVPNAARPTPAADMWAYGCVALEILCRITPYHQTTSDIVIAELIKNGSLPSERPRGPRGSLINDKLWNVLSSCWRAQDWRPTAHIFMEQLTLLLQSGEVPRSPVQSNMFPRVISGPMPPWPSELDDLNDLLGEKNQTASSIRSTVWMTTLSSSQVNRIVVVKVPRLNASTQNQARHDHLRYILRRVVANRYGVRHPNIVDLLGVASGFSPHEGLVFEYCSHRNLVVYFKENWVRQTEYARPPAPEANAYSLMCDILEGLKYMHSYPVPIPQGDLTPENILVGFDGRAKISLFSFGRVLASLPSAAGVTASIGSIIALRWMSPELSRDDQQPSTESDMWTILTGLEPYTSHRRDDFAGAESMRGQPPGSLASVDYSRAWITNGVWGTIGKCWRREPLLRPSAGEFLKVLKALEGRKLSWLPLNVTDLTGKVKLHPGQRQPESQLAVYTSMWKRFRYEGKELDEDVQLKMVVYRTTYTPKWYSKATPVAIKVGSFSELDQQALVTSIRREITVMAQIDHPGIQKLLGIDSSNIHMPEMVLEFDSGTTFDLVLSQGNRTTHECARVLSDLINAIVYLHEHENGAIAHGDIHPENVLVLPDGTAKLTNFTCSFQYVNGQPTSPNILSTTISTPQRPTVYCDPGSYWQIDGTGLVLPTLAGDIWSFGVVALSSYSDKFLHKNHNDHLSKGRLPLDLEEYSELDERMITLLRPMLVPEPANRPSARTVSEHVLKFL
;
A
#
# COMPACT_ATOMS: atom_id res chain seq x y z
N MET A 1 18.42 2.44 13.96
CA MET A 1 17.61 1.87 15.06
C MET A 1 16.11 1.82 14.73
N TYR A 2 15.47 2.92 14.31
CA TYR A 2 14.02 2.97 13.99
C TYR A 2 13.49 1.76 13.18
N GLN A 3 14.09 1.46 12.03
CA GLN A 3 13.68 0.33 11.19
C GLN A 3 13.86 -1.04 11.88
N TYR A 4 14.92 -1.20 12.68
CA TYR A 4 15.15 -2.44 13.42
C TYR A 4 14.05 -2.66 14.46
N LEU A 5 13.69 -1.60 15.16
CA LEU A 5 12.63 -1.58 16.17
C LEU A 5 11.22 -1.86 15.60
N GLU A 6 11.02 -1.68 14.29
CA GLU A 6 9.78 -2.03 13.57
C GLU A 6 9.76 -3.49 13.07
N ARG A 7 10.87 -4.25 13.17
CA ARG A 7 10.93 -5.65 12.72
C ARG A 7 10.08 -6.56 13.59
N THR A 8 9.38 -7.50 12.97
CA THR A 8 8.61 -8.54 13.67
C THR A 8 9.43 -9.82 13.89
N THR A 9 10.40 -10.11 13.01
CA THR A 9 11.25 -11.32 13.08
C THR A 9 12.68 -11.07 12.54
N PRO A 10 13.76 -11.40 13.28
CA PRO A 10 13.76 -11.66 14.71
C PRO A 10 13.27 -10.43 15.49
N ARG A 11 12.68 -10.67 16.67
CA ARG A 11 12.15 -9.57 17.49
C ARG A 11 13.28 -8.70 18.04
N PRO A 12 13.08 -7.37 18.14
CA PRO A 12 14.10 -6.47 18.65
C PRO A 12 14.49 -6.79 20.09
N ARG A 13 15.80 -6.86 20.35
CA ARG A 13 16.37 -7.09 21.69
C ARG A 13 16.51 -5.77 22.47
N HIS A 14 15.38 -5.20 22.89
CA HIS A 14 15.28 -3.88 23.54
C HIS A 14 16.36 -3.61 24.60
N ILE A 15 16.51 -4.51 25.58
CA ILE A 15 17.49 -4.38 26.66
C ILE A 15 18.93 -4.42 26.14
N GLN A 16 19.22 -5.27 25.16
CA GLN A 16 20.54 -5.34 24.54
C GLN A 16 20.85 -4.02 23.81
N MET A 17 19.90 -3.46 23.06
CA MET A 17 20.08 -2.19 22.35
C MET A 17 20.40 -1.04 23.30
N MET A 18 19.72 -0.96 24.44
CA MET A 18 20.04 0.00 25.50
C MET A 18 21.45 -0.21 26.05
N THR A 19 21.77 -1.45 26.39
CA THR A 19 23.07 -1.82 26.98
C THR A 19 24.22 -1.47 26.02
N ASP A 20 24.10 -1.82 24.74
CA ASP A 20 25.12 -1.54 23.73
C ASP A 20 25.30 -0.04 23.50
N THR A 21 24.20 0.73 23.47
CA THR A 21 24.24 2.20 23.39
C THR A 21 24.97 2.80 24.61
N LEU A 22 24.64 2.33 25.82
CA LEU A 22 25.24 2.83 27.04
C LEU A 22 26.72 2.47 27.16
N ARG A 23 27.15 1.31 26.65
CA ARG A 23 28.57 0.94 26.55
C ARG A 23 29.35 1.92 25.68
N GLY A 24 28.77 2.33 24.54
CA GLY A 24 29.36 3.33 23.67
C GLY A 24 29.56 4.67 24.38
N LEU A 25 28.54 5.14 25.12
CA LEU A 25 28.64 6.38 25.92
C LEU A 25 29.66 6.25 27.04
N ALA A 26 29.66 5.15 27.80
CA ALA A 26 30.63 4.92 28.87
C ALA A 26 32.07 4.98 28.35
N TYR A 27 32.34 4.39 27.19
CA TYR A 27 33.66 4.46 26.57
C TYR A 27 34.08 5.90 26.23
N MET A 28 33.17 6.72 25.69
CA MET A 28 33.46 8.13 25.36
C MET A 28 33.62 8.98 26.63
N HIS A 29 32.79 8.75 27.64
CA HIS A 29 32.80 9.50 28.89
C HIS A 29 34.04 9.18 29.74
N ASP A 30 34.58 7.96 29.66
CA ASP A 30 35.78 7.52 30.40
C ASP A 30 37.08 7.64 29.58
N PHE A 31 37.08 8.40 28.49
CA PHE A 31 38.23 8.50 27.60
C PHE A 31 39.45 9.08 28.33
N LYS A 32 40.61 8.39 28.24
CA LYS A 32 41.78 8.67 29.09
C LYS A 32 42.36 10.08 28.95
N SER A 33 42.22 10.72 27.80
CA SER A 33 42.69 12.09 27.58
C SER A 33 41.69 13.16 28.06
N GLY A 34 40.54 12.75 28.60
CA GLY A 34 39.47 13.61 29.09
C GLY A 34 38.10 13.17 28.55
N PRO A 35 37.01 13.35 29.29
CA PRO A 35 35.68 12.87 28.90
C PRO A 35 35.22 13.53 27.59
N ILE A 36 34.67 12.75 26.66
CA ILE A 36 34.12 13.25 25.39
C ILE A 36 32.60 13.18 25.46
N ALA A 37 31.93 14.33 25.32
CA ALA A 37 30.48 14.38 25.15
C ALA A 37 30.12 14.17 23.66
N HIS A 38 29.11 13.35 23.37
CA HIS A 38 28.62 13.12 22.01
C HIS A 38 27.86 14.35 21.46
N GLY A 39 26.94 14.90 22.26
CA GLY A 39 26.25 16.17 21.98
C GLY A 39 25.03 16.13 21.07
N ASP A 40 24.75 14.99 20.42
CA ASP A 40 23.52 14.76 19.63
C ASP A 40 22.99 13.31 19.76
N VAL A 41 22.94 12.79 20.98
CA VAL A 41 22.42 11.44 21.25
C VAL A 41 20.91 11.40 20.98
N LYS A 42 20.50 10.62 19.99
CA LYS A 42 19.09 10.42 19.61
C LYS A 42 18.92 9.11 18.87
N LEU A 43 17.69 8.61 18.78
CA LEU A 43 17.43 7.27 18.22
C LEU A 43 17.86 7.12 16.74
N SER A 44 17.81 8.19 15.94
CA SER A 44 18.26 8.16 14.55
C SER A 44 19.78 8.05 14.40
N ASN A 45 20.54 8.46 15.42
CA ASN A 45 22.01 8.42 15.44
C ASN A 45 22.54 7.13 16.11
N ILE A 46 21.67 6.11 16.21
CA ILE A 46 22.03 4.77 16.66
C ILE A 46 21.75 3.81 15.50
N LEU A 47 22.81 3.21 14.98
CA LEU A 47 22.74 2.21 13.92
C LEU A 47 22.70 0.81 14.52
N VAL A 48 22.12 -0.13 13.79
CA VAL A 48 22.10 -1.54 14.18
C VAL A 48 22.81 -2.33 13.10
N THR A 49 23.85 -3.06 13.49
CA THR A 49 24.65 -3.89 12.58
C THR A 49 23.89 -5.15 12.16
N ALA A 50 24.42 -5.87 11.16
CA ALA A 50 23.88 -7.17 10.76
C ALA A 50 23.89 -8.21 11.90
N ASN A 51 24.79 -8.06 12.88
CA ASN A 51 24.91 -8.91 14.06
C ASN A 51 24.05 -8.44 15.25
N GLU A 52 23.07 -7.54 15.01
CA GLU A 52 22.17 -6.99 16.05
C GLU A 52 22.90 -6.25 17.19
N ILE A 53 24.00 -5.56 16.87
CA ILE A 53 24.72 -4.70 17.82
C ILE A 53 24.34 -3.25 17.56
N ALA A 54 23.95 -2.51 18.60
CA ALA A 54 23.69 -1.07 18.51
C ALA A 54 25.00 -0.27 18.57
N MET A 55 25.17 0.69 17.66
CA MET A 55 26.37 1.54 17.57
C MET A 55 25.97 3.00 17.42
N ILE A 56 26.66 3.88 18.16
CA ILE A 56 26.47 5.34 18.06
C ILE A 56 27.21 5.85 16.82
N CYS A 57 26.57 6.75 16.06
CA CYS A 57 27.17 7.43 14.91
C CYS A 57 26.93 8.94 14.97
N ASP A 58 27.50 9.66 14.00
CA ASP A 58 27.34 11.11 13.82
C ASP A 58 27.94 11.96 14.95
N PHE A 59 29.28 11.95 15.00
CA PHE A 59 30.09 12.69 15.97
C PHE A 59 30.30 14.17 15.59
N GLY A 60 29.50 14.71 14.67
CA GLY A 60 29.65 16.09 14.17
C GLY A 60 29.45 17.18 15.23
N ARG A 61 29.06 16.81 16.45
CA ARG A 61 28.83 17.71 17.60
C ARG A 61 29.56 17.25 18.86
N SER A 62 30.45 16.28 18.74
CA SER A 62 31.18 15.75 19.88
C SER A 62 32.27 16.71 20.34
N LEU A 63 32.41 16.88 21.66
CA LEU A 63 33.27 17.89 22.27
C LEU A 63 33.94 17.35 23.54
N GLN A 64 35.22 17.66 23.69
CA GLN A 64 36.00 17.48 24.92
C GLN A 64 36.03 18.81 25.72
N PRO A 65 36.20 18.82 27.06
CA PRO A 65 36.14 20.04 27.88
C PRO A 65 37.00 21.22 27.39
N HIS A 66 38.14 20.94 26.76
CA HIS A 66 39.10 21.95 26.32
C HIS A 66 38.97 22.36 24.84
N ASP A 67 38.05 21.75 24.08
CA ASP A 67 37.82 22.11 22.68
C ASP A 67 37.19 23.51 22.59
N GLN A 68 37.58 24.28 21.56
CA GLN A 68 36.87 25.51 21.23
C GLN A 68 35.56 25.16 20.51
N PRO A 69 34.45 25.86 20.78
CA PRO A 69 33.20 25.58 20.09
C PRO A 69 33.36 26.01 18.62
N ASN A 70 33.24 25.10 17.66
CA ASN A 70 33.31 25.48 16.24
C ASN A 70 32.12 26.40 15.88
N GLU A 71 32.40 27.52 15.22
CA GLU A 71 31.39 28.48 14.72
C GLU A 71 30.42 27.85 13.69
N ALA A 72 30.78 26.71 13.09
CA ALA A 72 29.97 25.99 12.11
C ALA A 72 28.75 25.24 12.69
N HIS A 73 28.54 25.25 14.01
CA HIS A 73 27.48 24.47 14.68
C HIS A 73 26.09 25.14 14.72
N ILE A 74 25.94 26.33 14.12
CA ILE A 74 24.65 27.02 13.97
C ILE A 74 24.14 26.77 12.54
N SER A 75 23.43 25.66 12.31
CA SER A 75 22.76 25.44 11.03
C SER A 75 21.53 26.36 10.92
N ASN A 76 21.46 27.11 9.81
CA ASN A 76 20.49 28.18 9.51
C ASN A 76 19.01 27.74 9.30
N SER A 77 18.54 26.65 9.92
CA SER A 77 17.19 26.14 9.69
C SER A 77 16.36 25.86 10.94
N SER A 78 16.88 26.07 12.15
CA SER A 78 16.10 25.98 13.40
C SER A 78 16.74 26.86 14.49
N PRO A 79 15.96 27.60 15.31
CA PRO A 79 16.50 28.42 16.40
C PRO A 79 17.14 27.62 17.56
N PHE A 80 17.22 26.29 17.46
CA PHE A 80 17.75 25.41 18.49
C PHE A 80 18.91 24.55 17.96
N VAL A 81 19.99 24.43 18.72
CA VAL A 81 21.20 23.68 18.34
C VAL A 81 21.00 22.18 18.58
N GLY A 82 20.25 21.46 17.73
CA GLY A 82 20.00 20.01 17.83
C GLY A 82 18.51 19.62 17.81
N THR A 83 18.22 18.31 17.99
CA THR A 83 16.83 17.84 18.09
C THR A 83 16.27 18.12 19.50
N VAL A 84 15.52 19.21 19.64
CA VAL A 84 15.02 19.81 20.90
C VAL A 84 14.55 18.79 21.95
N ARG A 85 13.83 17.73 21.54
CA ARG A 85 13.24 16.70 22.42
C ARG A 85 14.23 15.91 23.26
N TYR A 86 15.50 15.83 22.83
CA TYR A 86 16.55 15.09 23.53
C TYR A 86 17.48 16.01 24.33
N MET A 87 17.29 17.33 24.23
CA MET A 87 18.15 18.31 24.89
C MET A 87 17.89 18.34 26.39
N SER A 88 18.98 18.46 27.16
CA SER A 88 18.93 18.73 28.58
C SER A 88 18.67 20.22 28.87
N PRO A 89 18.06 20.58 30.02
CA PRO A 89 17.72 21.95 30.36
C PRO A 89 18.89 22.94 30.31
N GLU A 90 20.09 22.52 30.72
CA GLU A 90 21.29 23.37 30.75
C GLU A 90 21.77 23.81 29.36
N LEU A 91 21.39 23.11 28.29
CA LEU A 91 21.73 23.50 26.91
C LEU A 91 20.91 24.67 26.39
N PHE A 92 19.86 25.08 27.11
CA PHE A 92 19.04 26.25 26.78
C PHE A 92 19.53 27.54 27.45
N VAL A 93 20.60 27.48 28.25
CA VAL A 93 21.18 28.66 28.91
C VAL A 93 22.06 29.42 27.92
N PRO A 94 21.74 30.70 27.60
CA PRO A 94 22.55 31.51 26.68
C PRO A 94 24.01 31.60 27.16
N ASN A 95 24.97 31.50 26.24
CA ASN A 95 26.43 31.60 26.49
C ASN A 95 27.06 30.52 27.39
N ALA A 96 26.29 29.56 27.90
CA ALA A 96 26.79 28.41 28.69
C ALA A 96 26.47 27.05 28.04
N ALA A 97 25.77 27.02 26.91
CA ALA A 97 25.35 25.82 26.22
C ALA A 97 26.54 25.06 25.60
N ARG A 98 27.10 24.10 26.35
CA ARG A 98 28.08 23.12 25.86
C ARG A 98 27.59 21.70 26.12
N PRO A 99 27.73 20.79 25.15
CA PRO A 99 27.57 19.36 25.39
C PRO A 99 28.45 18.88 26.53
N THR A 100 27.88 18.08 27.43
CA THR A 100 28.58 17.44 28.54
C THR A 100 28.19 15.96 28.62
N PRO A 101 29.00 15.10 29.27
CA PRO A 101 28.58 13.73 29.58
C PRO A 101 27.24 13.66 30.31
N ALA A 102 26.95 14.63 31.19
CA ALA A 102 25.67 14.70 31.89
C ALA A 102 24.49 15.06 30.96
N ALA A 103 24.72 15.88 29.93
CA ALA A 103 23.73 16.17 28.89
C ALA A 103 23.47 14.94 28.01
N ASP A 104 24.51 14.17 27.67
CA ASP A 104 24.34 12.89 26.96
C ASP A 104 23.53 11.88 27.78
N MET A 105 23.67 11.86 29.12
CA MET A 105 22.90 10.95 29.97
C MET A 105 21.41 11.31 30.03
N TRP A 106 21.06 12.60 29.95
CA TRP A 106 19.67 13.03 29.76
C TRP A 106 19.11 12.49 28.42
N ALA A 107 19.85 12.72 27.34
CA ALA A 107 19.49 12.28 26.00
C ALA A 107 19.42 10.74 25.88
N TYR A 108 20.31 10.02 26.58
CA TYR A 108 20.27 8.56 26.70
C TYR A 108 19.01 8.10 27.42
N GLY A 109 18.58 8.77 28.49
CA GLY A 109 17.30 8.48 29.14
C GLY A 109 16.13 8.56 28.15
N CYS A 110 16.10 9.60 27.31
CA CYS A 110 15.11 9.75 26.23
C CYS A 110 15.19 8.61 25.21
N VAL A 111 16.39 8.21 24.77
CA VAL A 111 16.60 7.08 23.87
C VAL A 111 16.14 5.76 24.49
N ALA A 112 16.49 5.51 25.75
CA ALA A 112 16.11 4.30 26.47
C ALA A 112 14.60 4.19 26.62
N LEU A 113 13.92 5.30 26.95
CA LEU A 113 12.45 5.39 26.95
C LEU A 113 11.86 5.00 25.58
N GLU A 114 12.43 5.53 24.51
CA GLU A 114 11.94 5.29 23.15
C GLU A 114 12.19 3.84 22.68
N ILE A 115 13.34 3.25 23.03
CA ILE A 115 13.63 1.83 22.81
C ILE A 115 12.63 0.96 23.57
N LEU A 116 12.46 1.20 24.89
CA LEU A 116 11.64 0.33 25.76
C LEU A 116 10.15 0.46 25.49
N CYS A 117 9.67 1.67 25.21
CA CYS A 117 8.24 1.97 25.23
C CYS A 117 7.68 2.45 23.90
N ARG A 118 8.52 2.70 22.89
CA ARG A 118 8.07 3.21 21.58
C ARG A 118 7.31 4.53 21.70
N ILE A 119 7.70 5.31 22.71
CA ILE A 119 7.18 6.64 22.99
C ILE A 119 8.29 7.64 22.66
N THR A 120 7.97 8.62 21.82
CA THR A 120 8.86 9.76 21.61
C THR A 120 8.88 10.65 22.85
N PRO A 121 10.03 11.23 23.24
CA PRO A 121 10.09 12.22 24.30
C PRO A 121 9.13 13.39 24.02
N TYR A 122 8.36 13.79 25.04
CA TYR A 122 7.34 14.84 24.96
C TYR A 122 6.25 14.55 23.91
N HIS A 123 5.84 13.29 23.77
CA HIS A 123 4.84 12.82 22.78
C HIS A 123 3.48 13.52 22.84
N GLN A 124 3.16 14.26 23.90
CA GLN A 124 1.92 15.02 24.04
C GLN A 124 1.87 16.24 23.09
N THR A 125 3.00 16.68 22.54
CA THR A 125 3.07 17.84 21.65
C THR A 125 4.04 17.62 20.49
N THR A 126 3.71 18.17 19.32
CA THR A 126 4.57 18.17 18.14
C THR A 126 5.35 19.47 17.98
N SER A 127 5.05 20.53 18.75
CA SER A 127 5.70 21.84 18.62
C SER A 127 7.02 21.90 19.38
N ASP A 128 8.13 22.08 18.65
CA ASP A 128 9.47 22.18 19.25
C ASP A 128 9.61 23.39 20.18
N ILE A 129 8.91 24.50 19.92
CA ILE A 129 8.89 25.68 20.79
C ILE A 129 8.26 25.33 22.15
N VAL A 130 7.12 24.63 22.13
CA VAL A 130 6.42 24.20 23.35
C VAL A 130 7.30 23.23 24.13
N ILE A 131 8.02 22.34 23.45
CA ILE A 131 8.90 21.36 24.09
C ILE A 131 10.09 22.04 24.75
N ALA A 132 10.72 22.99 24.08
CA ALA A 132 11.81 23.78 24.68
C ALA A 132 11.35 24.48 25.98
N GLU A 133 10.13 25.01 25.99
CA GLU A 133 9.54 25.63 27.18
C GLU A 133 9.25 24.61 28.30
N LEU A 134 8.70 23.44 27.97
CA LEU A 134 8.50 22.35 28.93
C LEU A 134 9.82 21.91 29.58
N ILE A 135 10.89 21.75 28.78
CA ILE A 135 12.21 21.37 29.25
C ILE A 135 12.78 22.44 30.21
N LYS A 136 12.71 23.72 29.84
CA LYS A 136 13.18 24.84 30.69
C LYS A 136 12.46 24.89 32.03
N ASN A 137 11.17 24.57 32.05
CA ASN A 137 10.35 24.52 33.26
C ASN A 137 10.50 23.22 34.06
N GLY A 138 11.44 22.34 33.70
CA GLY A 138 11.74 21.11 34.43
C GLY A 138 10.74 19.97 34.21
N SER A 139 9.93 20.05 33.16
CA SER A 139 9.01 18.96 32.80
C SER A 139 9.77 17.75 32.29
N LEU A 140 9.45 16.58 32.82
CA LEU A 140 10.05 15.32 32.39
C LEU A 140 9.65 14.96 30.95
N PRO A 141 10.49 14.23 30.21
CA PRO A 141 10.18 13.76 28.86
C PRO A 141 8.91 12.92 28.74
N SER A 142 8.54 12.19 29.78
CA SER A 142 7.29 11.44 29.86
C SER A 142 7.00 11.07 31.32
N GLU A 143 5.72 10.86 31.64
CA GLU A 143 5.34 10.09 32.81
C GLU A 143 5.64 8.60 32.57
N ARG A 144 5.63 7.77 33.63
CA ARG A 144 5.83 6.32 33.48
C ARG A 144 4.80 5.76 32.48
N PRO A 145 5.25 5.18 31.36
CA PRO A 145 4.33 4.57 30.40
C PRO A 145 3.51 3.48 31.07
N ARG A 146 2.19 3.48 30.83
CA ARG A 146 1.25 2.53 31.43
C ARG A 146 0.77 1.51 30.42
N GLY A 147 0.04 0.50 30.91
CA GLY A 147 -0.53 -0.55 30.06
C GLY A 147 0.54 -1.25 29.21
N PRO A 148 0.23 -1.62 27.96
CA PRO A 148 1.15 -2.42 27.15
C PRO A 148 2.45 -1.70 26.74
N ARG A 149 2.46 -0.36 26.66
CA ARG A 149 3.67 0.45 26.39
C ARG A 149 4.66 0.40 27.55
N GLY A 150 4.14 0.29 28.79
CA GLY A 150 4.93 0.14 30.01
C GLY A 150 5.33 -1.30 30.33
N SER A 151 4.99 -2.29 29.50
CA SER A 151 5.18 -3.71 29.81
C SER A 151 6.62 -4.13 30.11
N LEU A 152 7.60 -3.38 29.61
CA LEU A 152 9.02 -3.58 29.89
C LEU A 152 9.56 -2.77 31.08
N ILE A 153 8.78 -1.84 31.63
CA ILE A 153 9.21 -0.92 32.68
C ILE A 153 8.42 -1.19 33.97
N ASN A 154 9.09 -1.85 34.92
CA ASN A 154 8.63 -1.92 36.31
C ASN A 154 9.03 -0.64 37.10
N ASP A 155 8.59 -0.53 38.36
CA ASP A 155 8.91 0.64 39.21
C ASP A 155 10.41 0.85 39.40
N LYS A 156 11.18 -0.23 39.53
CA LYS A 156 12.62 -0.15 39.79
C LYS A 156 13.40 0.35 38.59
N LEU A 157 13.11 -0.17 37.39
CA LEU A 157 13.69 0.30 36.15
C LEU A 157 13.25 1.73 35.84
N TRP A 158 11.99 2.08 36.13
CA TRP A 158 11.52 3.47 35.98
C TRP A 158 12.31 4.42 36.87
N ASN A 159 12.58 4.05 38.12
CA ASN A 159 13.36 4.88 39.04
C ASN A 159 14.80 5.08 38.55
N VAL A 160 15.44 4.03 38.05
CA VAL A 160 16.78 4.11 37.44
C VAL A 160 16.75 4.98 36.19
N LEU A 161 15.80 4.76 35.27
CA LEU A 161 15.66 5.53 34.04
C LEU A 161 15.39 7.02 34.33
N SER A 162 14.50 7.30 35.29
CA SER A 162 14.12 8.67 35.67
C SER A 162 15.27 9.44 36.32
N SER A 163 16.30 8.76 36.82
CA SER A 163 17.49 9.42 37.37
C SER A 163 18.28 10.18 36.30
N CYS A 164 18.17 9.80 35.02
CA CYS A 164 18.74 10.54 33.88
C CYS A 164 18.17 11.95 33.72
N TRP A 165 16.95 12.19 34.21
CA TRP A 165 16.24 13.47 34.04
C TRP A 165 16.24 14.33 35.31
N ARG A 166 17.17 14.07 36.23
CA ARG A 166 17.42 14.94 37.40
C ARG A 166 18.23 16.18 37.00
N ALA A 167 18.39 17.11 37.94
CA ALA A 167 19.33 18.21 37.81
C ALA A 167 20.74 17.69 37.49
N GLN A 168 21.53 18.48 36.75
CA GLN A 168 22.78 18.04 36.12
C GLN A 168 23.72 17.28 37.08
N ASP A 169 23.92 17.78 38.29
CA ASP A 169 24.83 17.19 39.29
C ASP A 169 24.35 15.85 39.88
N TRP A 170 23.06 15.53 39.72
CA TRP A 170 22.42 14.34 40.29
C TRP A 170 22.14 13.25 39.26
N ARG A 171 22.54 13.46 38.00
CA ARG A 171 22.41 12.43 36.95
C ARG A 171 23.50 11.36 37.15
N PRO A 172 23.18 10.07 36.93
CA PRO A 172 24.19 9.03 36.99
C PRO A 172 25.19 9.19 35.85
N THR A 173 26.44 8.77 36.07
CA THR A 173 27.37 8.53 34.96
C THR A 173 26.93 7.30 34.18
N ALA A 174 27.40 7.18 32.94
CA ALA A 174 27.12 5.99 32.12
C ALA A 174 27.55 4.69 32.81
N HIS A 175 28.67 4.72 33.55
CA HIS A 175 29.17 3.59 34.33
C HIS A 175 28.22 3.20 35.48
N ILE A 176 27.79 4.16 36.30
CA ILE A 176 26.88 3.90 37.42
C ILE A 176 25.52 3.39 36.93
N PHE A 177 25.00 3.97 35.85
CA PHE A 177 23.75 3.49 35.25
C PHE A 177 23.89 2.04 34.77
N MET A 178 25.02 1.70 34.15
CA MET A 178 25.28 0.33 33.66
C MET A 178 25.31 -0.68 34.81
N GLU A 179 25.92 -0.34 35.94
CA GLU A 179 25.96 -1.19 37.13
C GLU A 179 24.56 -1.44 37.68
N GLN A 180 23.76 -0.37 37.85
CA GLN A 180 22.38 -0.47 38.31
C GLN A 180 21.50 -1.31 37.37
N LEU A 181 21.63 -1.11 36.06
CA LEU A 181 20.90 -1.89 35.06
C LEU A 181 21.33 -3.37 35.10
N THR A 182 22.63 -3.65 35.25
CA THR A 182 23.15 -5.02 35.34
C THR A 182 22.60 -5.75 36.57
N LEU A 183 22.52 -5.08 37.72
CA LEU A 183 21.93 -5.64 38.94
C LEU A 183 20.45 -5.99 38.74
N LEU A 184 19.67 -5.09 38.12
CA LEU A 184 18.25 -5.33 37.82
C LEU A 184 18.04 -6.50 36.84
N LEU A 185 18.98 -6.73 35.92
CA LEU A 185 18.94 -7.85 34.98
C LEU A 185 19.35 -9.18 35.61
N GLN A 186 20.27 -9.16 36.58
CA GLN A 186 20.71 -10.33 37.33
C GLN A 186 19.66 -10.79 38.35
N SER A 187 18.95 -9.85 38.99
CA SER A 187 17.88 -10.15 39.96
C SER A 187 16.58 -10.66 39.31
N GLY A 188 16.49 -10.61 37.98
CA GLY A 188 15.26 -10.98 37.24
C GLY A 188 14.14 -9.97 37.39
N GLU A 189 14.41 -8.80 37.97
CA GLU A 189 13.40 -7.76 38.17
C GLU A 189 13.02 -7.09 36.86
N VAL A 190 13.96 -7.00 35.91
CA VAL A 190 13.68 -6.51 34.55
C VAL A 190 13.56 -7.69 33.58
N PRO A 191 12.42 -7.83 32.88
CA PRO A 191 12.28 -8.84 31.86
C PRO A 191 13.26 -8.57 30.70
N ARG A 192 14.08 -9.56 30.35
CA ARG A 192 15.06 -9.47 29.24
C ARG A 192 14.41 -9.24 27.87
N SER A 193 13.15 -9.62 27.75
CA SER A 193 12.28 -9.47 26.59
C SER A 193 10.86 -9.26 27.09
N PRO A 194 9.98 -8.55 26.36
CA PRO A 194 8.60 -8.45 26.75
C PRO A 194 7.97 -9.84 26.93
N VAL A 195 7.25 -10.05 28.03
CA VAL A 195 6.54 -11.31 28.27
C VAL A 195 5.42 -11.42 27.24
N GLN A 196 5.47 -12.43 26.37
CA GLN A 196 4.34 -12.76 25.50
C GLN A 196 3.21 -13.30 26.38
N SER A 197 2.22 -12.46 26.68
CA SER A 197 0.95 -12.95 27.20
C SER A 197 0.11 -13.45 26.04
N ASN A 198 -0.48 -14.64 26.17
CA ASN A 198 -1.55 -15.07 25.25
C ASN A 198 -2.62 -13.98 25.23
N MET A 199 -2.82 -13.42 24.04
CA MET A 199 -3.69 -12.26 23.86
C MET A 199 -5.14 -12.61 24.23
N PHE A 200 -5.55 -13.82 23.88
CA PHE A 200 -6.76 -14.46 24.36
C PHE A 200 -6.36 -15.73 25.14
N PRO A 201 -6.19 -15.64 26.47
CA PRO A 201 -5.72 -16.76 27.26
C PRO A 201 -6.79 -17.85 27.32
N ARG A 202 -6.39 -19.11 27.13
CA ARG A 202 -7.20 -20.25 27.55
C ARG A 202 -7.32 -20.23 29.08
N VAL A 203 -8.47 -20.65 29.58
CA VAL A 203 -8.69 -20.73 31.03
C VAL A 203 -7.62 -21.65 31.63
N ILE A 204 -6.82 -21.08 32.52
CA ILE A 204 -5.94 -21.83 33.42
C ILE A 204 -6.57 -21.67 34.80
N SER A 205 -6.64 -22.76 35.58
CA SER A 205 -7.03 -22.72 36.99
C SER A 205 -6.17 -21.69 37.73
N GLY A 206 -6.72 -20.52 38.03
CA GLY A 206 -6.03 -19.42 38.68
C GLY A 206 -7.03 -18.41 39.26
N PRO A 207 -6.59 -17.54 40.18
CA PRO A 207 -7.46 -16.55 40.79
C PRO A 207 -8.00 -15.58 39.72
N MET A 208 -9.22 -15.08 39.95
CA MET A 208 -9.86 -14.09 39.08
C MET A 208 -8.97 -12.84 38.99
N PRO A 209 -8.57 -12.39 37.79
CA PRO A 209 -7.83 -11.16 37.63
C PRO A 209 -8.65 -9.98 38.15
N PRO A 210 -8.05 -9.06 38.94
CA PRO A 210 -8.70 -7.80 39.26
C PRO A 210 -8.81 -6.94 38.00
N TRP A 211 -9.70 -5.96 38.03
CA TRP A 211 -9.64 -4.86 37.06
C TRP A 211 -8.31 -4.09 37.24
N PRO A 212 -7.77 -3.48 36.17
CA PRO A 212 -6.68 -2.52 36.32
C PRO A 212 -7.06 -1.45 37.35
N SER A 213 -6.17 -1.12 38.27
CA SER A 213 -6.42 -0.20 39.40
C SER A 213 -6.91 1.19 38.96
N GLU A 214 -6.52 1.62 37.76
CA GLU A 214 -6.82 2.92 37.19
C GLU A 214 -8.07 2.91 36.29
N LEU A 215 -8.77 1.78 36.21
CA LEU A 215 -10.00 1.66 35.45
C LEU A 215 -11.20 1.80 36.39
N ASP A 216 -11.89 2.93 36.28
CA ASP A 216 -13.04 3.22 37.14
C ASP A 216 -14.23 2.31 36.84
N ASP A 217 -14.92 1.87 37.89
CA ASP A 217 -16.27 1.31 37.77
C ASP A 217 -17.27 2.46 37.72
N LEU A 218 -17.81 2.69 36.53
CA LEU A 218 -18.70 3.81 36.23
C LEU A 218 -20.17 3.44 36.42
N ASN A 219 -20.48 2.22 36.88
CA ASN A 219 -21.84 1.71 36.92
C ASN A 219 -22.87 2.68 37.53
N ASP A 220 -22.50 3.31 38.65
CA ASP A 220 -23.39 4.17 39.42
C ASP A 220 -23.52 5.60 38.84
N LEU A 221 -22.70 5.92 37.83
CA LEU A 221 -22.70 7.19 37.12
C LEU A 221 -23.47 7.13 35.80
N LEU A 222 -23.94 5.94 35.39
CA LEU A 222 -24.68 5.74 34.15
C LEU A 222 -26.16 6.09 34.33
N GLY A 223 -26.71 6.85 33.39
CA GLY A 223 -28.11 7.24 33.35
C GLY A 223 -29.03 6.16 32.77
N GLU A 224 -30.11 6.61 32.12
CA GLU A 224 -31.10 5.70 31.53
C GLU A 224 -30.47 4.80 30.45
N LYS A 225 -30.92 3.54 30.42
CA LYS A 225 -30.34 2.51 29.56
C LYS A 225 -31.14 2.40 28.26
N ASN A 226 -30.59 2.92 27.15
CA ASN A 226 -31.21 2.80 25.82
C ASN A 226 -30.47 1.77 24.95
N GLN A 227 -31.07 0.60 24.72
CA GLN A 227 -30.46 -0.42 23.87
C GLN A 227 -30.45 0.05 22.40
N THR A 228 -29.27 0.15 21.79
CA THR A 228 -29.11 0.64 20.41
C THR A 228 -28.87 -0.47 19.40
N ALA A 229 -28.22 -1.55 19.81
CA ALA A 229 -27.96 -2.69 18.94
C ALA A 229 -27.82 -3.99 19.74
N SER A 230 -28.11 -5.11 19.08
CA SER A 230 -27.95 -6.44 19.65
C SER A 230 -27.49 -7.40 18.56
N SER A 231 -26.43 -8.16 18.82
CA SER A 231 -25.95 -9.24 17.95
C SER A 231 -25.78 -10.53 18.75
N ILE A 232 -25.42 -11.62 18.08
CA ILE A 232 -25.06 -12.89 18.73
C ILE A 232 -23.82 -12.79 19.63
N ARG A 233 -23.01 -11.72 19.50
CA ARG A 233 -21.75 -11.53 20.25
C ARG A 233 -21.94 -10.63 21.48
N SER A 234 -22.78 -9.59 21.36
CA SER A 234 -22.89 -8.56 22.38
C SER A 234 -24.19 -7.75 22.26
N THR A 235 -24.60 -7.15 23.37
CA THR A 235 -25.60 -6.06 23.41
C THR A 235 -24.88 -4.72 23.54
N VAL A 236 -25.33 -3.72 22.80
CA VAL A 236 -24.82 -2.34 22.83
C VAL A 236 -25.91 -1.42 23.36
N TRP A 237 -25.57 -0.61 24.35
CA TRP A 237 -26.45 0.37 24.97
C TRP A 237 -25.83 1.75 24.87
N MET A 238 -26.65 2.76 24.61
CA MET A 238 -26.29 4.16 24.69
C MET A 238 -26.88 4.73 25.99
N THR A 239 -26.07 5.49 26.71
CA THR A 239 -26.48 6.10 27.99
C THR A 239 -25.71 7.39 28.23
N THR A 240 -26.13 8.15 29.23
CA THR A 240 -25.42 9.35 29.69
C THR A 240 -24.51 8.99 30.85
N LEU A 241 -23.28 9.49 30.84
CA LEU A 241 -22.39 9.44 31.99
C LEU A 241 -22.46 10.78 32.71
N SER A 242 -22.97 10.76 33.94
CA SER A 242 -23.06 11.93 34.82
C SER A 242 -21.72 12.12 35.53
N SER A 243 -20.96 13.15 35.15
CA SER A 243 -19.70 13.53 35.81
C SER A 243 -19.83 14.91 36.46
N SER A 244 -18.93 15.25 37.39
CA SER A 244 -18.96 16.50 38.18
C SER A 244 -18.89 17.80 37.35
N GLN A 245 -18.62 17.72 36.04
CA GLN A 245 -18.48 18.92 35.19
C GLN A 245 -19.36 18.92 33.93
N VAL A 246 -19.68 17.77 33.30
CA VAL A 246 -20.53 17.69 32.08
C VAL A 246 -21.18 16.30 31.94
N ASN A 247 -22.43 16.23 31.48
CA ASN A 247 -23.06 14.98 31.02
C ASN A 247 -22.57 14.65 29.60
N ARG A 248 -21.96 13.47 29.42
CA ARG A 248 -21.50 13.00 28.11
C ARG A 248 -22.19 11.71 27.70
N ILE A 249 -22.45 11.53 26.41
CA ILE A 249 -23.01 10.27 25.88
C ILE A 249 -21.90 9.23 25.82
N VAL A 250 -22.18 8.02 26.32
CA VAL A 250 -21.27 6.88 26.33
C VAL A 250 -21.97 5.63 25.81
N VAL A 251 -21.17 4.64 25.42
CA VAL A 251 -21.66 3.34 24.94
C VAL A 251 -21.26 2.24 25.92
N VAL A 252 -22.22 1.45 26.39
CA VAL A 252 -21.96 0.27 27.21
C VAL A 252 -22.13 -0.98 26.37
N LYS A 253 -21.06 -1.75 26.19
CA LYS A 253 -21.06 -3.00 25.42
C LYS A 253 -20.93 -4.18 26.37
N VAL A 254 -21.87 -5.11 26.29
CA VAL A 254 -21.98 -6.27 27.17
C VAL A 254 -21.90 -7.56 26.34
N PRO A 255 -21.05 -8.54 26.71
CA PRO A 255 -20.98 -9.83 26.01
C PRO A 255 -22.30 -10.60 26.14
N ARG A 256 -22.68 -11.36 25.11
CA ARG A 256 -23.82 -12.28 25.16
C ARG A 256 -23.37 -13.73 25.18
N LEU A 257 -24.00 -14.52 26.06
CA LEU A 257 -23.89 -15.98 26.11
C LEU A 257 -25.27 -16.57 25.82
N ASN A 258 -25.38 -17.42 24.79
CA ASN A 258 -26.66 -18.02 24.35
C ASN A 258 -27.07 -19.29 25.16
N ALA A 259 -26.47 -19.55 26.32
CA ALA A 259 -26.68 -20.79 27.08
C ALA A 259 -27.65 -20.60 28.27
N SER A 260 -28.16 -21.72 28.82
CA SER A 260 -28.97 -21.71 30.03
C SER A 260 -28.23 -21.02 31.18
N THR A 261 -28.93 -20.19 31.93
CA THR A 261 -28.44 -19.36 33.05
C THR A 261 -27.84 -20.15 34.23
N GLN A 262 -27.77 -21.48 34.14
CA GLN A 262 -27.38 -22.38 35.23
C GLN A 262 -25.90 -22.80 35.22
N ASN A 263 -25.09 -22.43 34.22
CA ASN A 263 -23.69 -22.87 34.13
C ASN A 263 -22.69 -21.82 34.62
N GLN A 264 -22.58 -21.68 35.95
CA GLN A 264 -21.72 -20.68 36.62
C GLN A 264 -20.25 -20.70 36.15
N ALA A 265 -19.67 -21.89 35.93
CA ALA A 265 -18.30 -22.03 35.46
C ALA A 265 -18.05 -21.32 34.12
N ARG A 266 -19.03 -21.30 33.21
CA ARG A 266 -18.92 -20.58 31.93
C ARG A 266 -18.87 -19.06 32.12
N HIS A 267 -19.68 -18.55 33.03
CA HIS A 267 -19.68 -17.13 33.37
C HIS A 267 -18.34 -16.70 33.97
N ASP A 268 -17.77 -17.54 34.83
CA ASP A 268 -16.46 -17.28 35.43
C ASP A 268 -15.33 -17.34 34.38
N HIS A 269 -15.38 -18.27 33.43
CA HIS A 269 -14.44 -18.32 32.31
C HIS A 269 -14.54 -17.08 31.41
N LEU A 270 -15.76 -16.64 31.07
CA LEU A 270 -15.95 -15.42 30.28
C LEU A 270 -15.39 -14.21 31.03
N ARG A 271 -15.69 -14.07 32.32
CA ARG A 271 -15.18 -12.99 33.17
C ARG A 271 -13.65 -13.01 33.21
N TYR A 272 -13.05 -14.17 33.41
CA TYR A 272 -11.60 -14.34 33.43
C TYR A 272 -10.95 -13.87 32.12
N ILE A 273 -11.45 -14.35 30.98
CA ILE A 273 -10.90 -14.00 29.66
C ILE A 273 -11.11 -12.50 29.39
N LEU A 274 -12.30 -11.96 29.67
CA LEU A 274 -12.61 -10.54 29.47
C LEU A 274 -11.65 -9.64 30.25
N ARG A 275 -11.47 -9.90 31.54
CA ARG A 275 -10.58 -9.10 32.40
C ARG A 275 -9.12 -9.20 31.96
N ARG A 276 -8.65 -10.37 31.49
CA ARG A 276 -7.32 -10.53 30.89
C ARG A 276 -7.15 -9.72 29.61
N VAL A 277 -8.13 -9.75 28.71
CA VAL A 277 -8.10 -8.97 27.47
C VAL A 277 -8.07 -7.47 27.78
N VAL A 278 -8.85 -7.01 28.76
CA VAL A 278 -8.83 -5.60 29.22
C VAL A 278 -7.50 -5.24 29.85
N ALA A 279 -6.94 -6.07 30.73
CA ALA A 279 -5.63 -5.83 31.34
C ALA A 279 -4.49 -5.71 30.30
N ASN A 280 -4.62 -6.37 29.15
CA ASN A 280 -3.63 -6.31 28.06
C ASN A 280 -3.89 -5.18 27.05
N ARG A 281 -4.99 -4.43 27.15
CA ARG A 281 -5.38 -3.41 26.16
C ARG A 281 -5.79 -2.07 26.78
N TYR A 282 -5.92 -1.98 28.10
CA TYR A 282 -6.24 -0.72 28.77
C TYR A 282 -5.11 0.31 28.58
N GLY A 283 -5.47 1.59 28.58
CA GLY A 283 -4.52 2.69 28.44
C GLY A 283 -3.99 2.92 27.01
N VAL A 284 -4.40 2.11 26.03
CA VAL A 284 -4.13 2.38 24.61
C VAL A 284 -5.04 3.53 24.17
N ARG A 285 -4.45 4.72 23.95
CA ARG A 285 -5.14 5.93 23.50
C ARG A 285 -4.57 6.43 22.18
N HIS A 286 -5.42 6.67 21.19
CA HIS A 286 -5.05 7.19 19.88
C HIS A 286 -6.30 7.78 19.20
N PRO A 287 -6.20 8.84 18.38
CA PRO A 287 -7.36 9.41 17.67
C PRO A 287 -8.14 8.40 16.82
N ASN A 288 -7.48 7.34 16.35
CA ASN A 288 -8.06 6.27 15.52
C ASN A 288 -8.31 4.96 16.29
N ILE A 289 -8.43 5.02 17.61
CA ILE A 289 -8.76 3.89 18.47
C ILE A 289 -9.92 4.31 19.37
N VAL A 290 -10.89 3.41 19.57
CA VAL A 290 -12.04 3.69 20.45
C VAL A 290 -11.58 3.65 21.90
N ASP A 291 -11.78 4.77 22.61
CA ASP A 291 -11.39 4.89 24.01
C ASP A 291 -12.28 4.05 24.94
N LEU A 292 -11.64 3.22 25.77
CA LEU A 292 -12.25 2.58 26.94
C LEU A 292 -12.22 3.55 28.12
N LEU A 293 -13.40 3.97 28.57
CA LEU A 293 -13.58 4.95 29.64
C LEU A 293 -13.64 4.32 31.03
N GLY A 294 -14.15 3.08 31.12
CA GLY A 294 -14.33 2.40 32.40
C GLY A 294 -15.07 1.07 32.22
N VAL A 295 -15.46 0.48 33.34
CA VAL A 295 -16.29 -0.73 33.40
C VAL A 295 -17.63 -0.42 34.03
N ALA A 296 -18.58 -1.34 33.87
CA ALA A 296 -19.88 -1.26 34.54
C ALA A 296 -20.22 -2.65 35.09
N SER A 297 -19.75 -2.94 36.32
CA SER A 297 -19.81 -4.30 36.88
C SER A 297 -21.23 -4.73 37.24
N GLY A 298 -22.12 -3.78 37.57
CA GLY A 298 -23.52 -4.01 37.93
C GLY A 298 -24.55 -3.76 36.81
N PHE A 299 -24.10 -3.50 35.58
CA PHE A 299 -24.98 -2.98 34.53
C PHE A 299 -25.97 -4.03 34.00
N SER A 300 -25.54 -5.28 33.98
CA SER A 300 -26.30 -6.43 33.49
C SER A 300 -25.83 -7.71 34.20
N PRO A 301 -26.39 -8.89 33.90
CA PRO A 301 -25.87 -10.16 34.41
C PRO A 301 -24.37 -10.40 34.10
N HIS A 302 -23.84 -9.73 33.08
CA HIS A 302 -22.41 -9.74 32.74
C HIS A 302 -21.82 -8.33 32.81
N GLU A 303 -20.53 -8.28 33.13
CA GLU A 303 -19.77 -7.04 33.24
C GLU A 303 -19.75 -6.30 31.90
N GLY A 304 -20.10 -5.01 31.91
CA GLY A 304 -20.09 -4.15 30.73
C GLY A 304 -18.78 -3.37 30.59
N LEU A 305 -18.38 -3.10 29.34
CA LEU A 305 -17.29 -2.17 29.03
C LEU A 305 -17.88 -0.84 28.55
N VAL A 306 -17.41 0.27 29.13
CA VAL A 306 -17.90 1.63 28.83
C VAL A 306 -16.92 2.30 27.87
N PHE A 307 -17.42 2.68 26.70
CA PHE A 307 -16.65 3.30 25.61
C PHE A 307 -17.13 4.72 25.32
N GLU A 308 -16.26 5.50 24.68
CA GLU A 308 -16.69 6.73 24.02
C GLU A 308 -17.79 6.48 22.97
N TYR A 309 -18.60 7.50 22.72
CA TYR A 309 -19.65 7.44 21.69
C TYR A 309 -19.12 7.91 20.33
N CYS A 310 -19.29 7.06 19.30
CA CYS A 310 -18.99 7.39 17.90
C CYS A 310 -20.28 7.66 17.13
N SER A 311 -20.51 8.91 16.73
CA SER A 311 -21.79 9.40 16.19
C SER A 311 -22.22 8.73 14.89
N HIS A 312 -21.27 8.34 14.03
CA HIS A 312 -21.56 7.77 12.73
C HIS A 312 -21.55 6.23 12.73
N ARG A 313 -21.57 5.60 13.92
CA ARG A 313 -21.66 4.14 14.11
C ARG A 313 -20.52 3.40 13.39
N ASN A 314 -20.76 2.19 12.91
CA ASN A 314 -19.72 1.36 12.29
C ASN A 314 -19.58 1.61 10.78
N LEU A 315 -18.48 1.15 10.21
CA LEU A 315 -18.12 1.40 8.81
C LEU A 315 -19.13 0.82 7.80
N VAL A 316 -19.82 -0.28 8.15
CA VAL A 316 -20.91 -0.85 7.32
C VAL A 316 -22.03 0.15 7.14
N VAL A 317 -22.43 0.81 8.23
CA VAL A 317 -23.50 1.82 8.22
C VAL A 317 -22.99 3.10 7.55
N TYR A 318 -21.77 3.52 7.86
CA TYR A 318 -21.18 4.73 7.30
C TYR A 318 -21.16 4.73 5.78
N PHE A 319 -20.67 3.64 5.16
CA PHE A 319 -20.61 3.52 3.71
C PHE A 319 -21.99 3.45 3.04
N LYS A 320 -23.05 3.06 3.76
CA LYS A 320 -24.42 3.07 3.22
C LYS A 320 -25.05 4.46 3.26
N GLU A 321 -24.78 5.22 4.33
CA GLU A 321 -25.49 6.47 4.62
C GLU A 321 -24.73 7.72 4.13
N ASN A 322 -23.40 7.70 4.09
CA ASN A 322 -22.56 8.90 3.95
C ASN A 322 -21.44 8.73 2.91
N TRP A 323 -21.66 7.95 1.85
CA TRP A 323 -20.62 7.68 0.86
C TRP A 323 -20.25 8.94 0.04
N VAL A 324 -19.10 9.53 0.37
CA VAL A 324 -18.50 10.61 -0.43
C VAL A 324 -17.70 10.01 -1.59
N ARG A 325 -18.04 10.41 -2.82
CA ARG A 325 -17.25 10.03 -4.01
C ARG A 325 -15.85 10.62 -3.89
N GLN A 326 -14.84 9.77 -4.02
CA GLN A 326 -13.46 10.22 -3.97
C GLN A 326 -13.07 10.91 -5.28
N THR A 327 -13.01 12.24 -5.24
CA THR A 327 -12.53 13.09 -6.34
C THR A 327 -11.01 13.25 -6.30
N GLU A 328 -10.42 13.29 -5.11
CA GLU A 328 -8.99 13.43 -4.88
C GLU A 328 -8.51 12.50 -3.76
N TYR A 329 -7.22 12.22 -3.72
CA TYR A 329 -6.59 11.55 -2.58
C TYR A 329 -6.29 12.59 -1.50
N ALA A 330 -7.33 13.10 -0.87
CA ALA A 330 -7.20 14.01 0.27
C ALA A 330 -8.27 13.68 1.30
N ARG A 331 -8.03 14.12 2.55
CA ARG A 331 -9.07 14.10 3.57
C ARG A 331 -10.09 15.20 3.24
N PRO A 332 -11.39 14.87 3.10
CA PRO A 332 -12.41 15.90 2.94
C PRO A 332 -12.59 16.70 4.24
N PRO A 333 -13.17 17.90 4.20
CA PRO A 333 -13.47 18.67 5.41
C PRO A 333 -14.36 17.88 6.38
N ALA A 334 -14.05 17.93 7.68
CA ALA A 334 -14.90 17.32 8.70
C ALA A 334 -16.32 17.90 8.61
N PRO A 335 -17.38 17.08 8.78
CA PRO A 335 -17.40 15.70 9.33
C PRO A 335 -17.31 14.58 8.26
N GLU A 336 -17.05 14.92 7.00
CA GLU A 336 -17.07 13.98 5.90
C GLU A 336 -15.83 13.07 5.89
N ALA A 337 -15.95 11.91 5.24
CA ALA A 337 -14.83 11.00 5.02
C ALA A 337 -15.02 10.22 3.71
N ASN A 338 -13.91 9.95 3.03
CA ASN A 338 -13.87 9.10 1.84
C ASN A 338 -13.09 7.80 2.13
N ALA A 339 -13.10 6.86 1.20
CA ALA A 339 -12.43 5.57 1.39
C ALA A 339 -10.92 5.73 1.69
N TYR A 340 -10.26 6.69 1.04
CA TYR A 340 -8.86 7.02 1.29
C TYR A 340 -8.62 7.50 2.73
N SER A 341 -9.36 8.50 3.21
CA SER A 341 -9.15 9.08 4.54
C SER A 341 -9.44 8.07 5.64
N LEU A 342 -10.49 7.26 5.47
CA LEU A 342 -10.84 6.17 6.40
C LEU A 342 -9.75 5.09 6.41
N MET A 343 -9.20 4.72 5.25
CA MET A 343 -8.10 3.75 5.19
C MET A 343 -6.83 4.30 5.86
N CYS A 344 -6.50 5.56 5.63
CA CYS A 344 -5.39 6.23 6.33
C CYS A 344 -5.59 6.19 7.85
N ASP A 345 -6.80 6.53 8.33
CA ASP A 345 -7.15 6.48 9.75
C ASP A 345 -7.01 5.06 10.34
N ILE A 346 -7.49 4.03 9.64
CA ILE A 346 -7.36 2.64 10.06
C ILE A 346 -5.89 2.23 10.12
N LEU A 347 -5.10 2.53 9.08
CA LEU A 347 -3.68 2.20 9.05
C LEU A 347 -2.87 2.98 10.09
N GLU A 348 -3.26 4.23 10.42
CA GLU A 348 -2.65 4.99 11.52
C GLU A 348 -2.95 4.33 12.88
N GLY A 349 -4.18 3.88 13.11
CA GLY A 349 -4.55 3.10 14.29
C GLY A 349 -3.80 1.76 14.39
N LEU A 350 -3.74 0.99 13.29
CA LEU A 350 -2.99 -0.27 13.23
C LEU A 350 -1.49 -0.04 13.45
N LYS A 351 -0.88 0.92 12.77
CA LYS A 351 0.53 1.30 12.95
C LYS A 351 0.80 1.62 14.42
N TYR A 352 -0.07 2.39 15.06
CA TYR A 352 0.08 2.74 16.48
C TYR A 352 0.10 1.48 17.36
N MET A 353 -0.88 0.57 17.21
CA MET A 353 -0.95 -0.67 18.00
C MET A 353 0.18 -1.65 17.71
N HIS A 354 0.56 -1.78 16.44
CA HIS A 354 1.62 -2.67 15.97
C HIS A 354 3.00 -2.17 16.41
N SER A 355 3.16 -0.87 16.66
CA SER A 355 4.42 -0.28 17.12
C SER A 355 4.75 -0.54 18.59
N TYR A 356 3.86 -1.16 19.38
CA TYR A 356 4.12 -1.43 20.79
C TYR A 356 5.29 -2.41 20.97
N PRO A 357 6.02 -2.37 22.10
CA PRO A 357 7.12 -3.31 22.38
C PRO A 357 6.68 -4.79 22.31
N VAL A 358 5.46 -5.06 22.79
CA VAL A 358 4.66 -6.22 22.37
C VAL A 358 3.60 -5.70 21.41
N PRO A 359 3.72 -5.95 20.11
CA PRO A 359 2.71 -5.52 19.16
C PRO A 359 1.33 -6.03 19.56
N ILE A 360 0.32 -5.17 19.48
CA ILE A 360 -1.07 -5.50 19.78
C ILE A 360 -1.81 -5.73 18.46
N PRO A 361 -1.93 -6.97 17.97
CA PRO A 361 -2.86 -7.25 16.89
C PRO A 361 -4.31 -7.08 17.34
N GLN A 362 -5.13 -6.55 16.44
CA GLN A 362 -6.55 -6.37 16.68
C GLN A 362 -7.23 -7.75 16.67
N GLY A 363 -7.00 -8.56 15.63
CA GLY A 363 -7.33 -9.99 15.51
C GLY A 363 -8.75 -10.34 15.06
N ASP A 364 -9.61 -9.37 14.83
CA ASP A 364 -10.99 -9.46 14.36
C ASP A 364 -11.39 -8.15 13.64
N LEU A 365 -10.53 -7.70 12.73
CA LEU A 365 -10.68 -6.41 12.10
C LEU A 365 -11.72 -6.57 10.99
N THR A 366 -12.92 -6.10 11.27
CA THR A 366 -14.08 -6.15 10.37
C THR A 366 -14.70 -4.77 10.29
N PRO A 367 -15.47 -4.47 9.22
CA PRO A 367 -16.20 -3.21 9.12
C PRO A 367 -17.14 -2.93 10.31
N GLU A 368 -17.60 -3.96 11.04
CA GLU A 368 -18.43 -3.80 12.25
C GLU A 368 -17.64 -3.32 13.47
N ASN A 369 -16.34 -3.65 13.52
CA ASN A 369 -15.44 -3.31 14.62
C ASN A 369 -14.66 -2.00 14.37
N ILE A 370 -14.97 -1.28 13.30
CA ILE A 370 -14.42 0.05 13.00
C ILE A 370 -15.56 1.04 13.05
N LEU A 371 -15.45 2.01 13.94
CA LEU A 371 -16.44 3.07 14.15
C LEU A 371 -16.00 4.36 13.47
N VAL A 372 -16.93 5.28 13.18
CA VAL A 372 -16.63 6.60 12.64
C VAL A 372 -17.08 7.68 13.62
N GLY A 373 -16.13 8.52 14.03
CA GLY A 373 -16.35 9.65 14.94
C GLY A 373 -17.08 10.82 14.28
N PHE A 374 -17.47 11.82 15.07
CA PHE A 374 -18.13 13.03 14.56
C PHE A 374 -17.22 13.88 13.65
N ASP A 375 -15.91 13.72 13.78
CA ASP A 375 -14.88 14.38 12.99
C ASP A 375 -14.58 13.67 11.66
N GLY A 376 -15.34 12.63 11.32
CA GLY A 376 -15.14 11.80 10.14
C GLY A 376 -13.97 10.82 10.26
N ARG A 377 -13.37 10.65 11.45
CA ARG A 377 -12.26 9.70 11.63
C ARG A 377 -12.71 8.28 11.89
N ALA A 378 -12.07 7.34 11.22
CA ALA A 378 -12.21 5.93 11.56
C ALA A 378 -11.48 5.62 12.88
N LYS A 379 -12.15 4.89 13.77
CA LYS A 379 -11.67 4.44 15.08
C LYS A 379 -11.80 2.92 15.22
N ILE A 380 -10.69 2.25 15.51
CA ILE A 380 -10.64 0.80 15.67
C ILE A 380 -11.09 0.41 17.09
N SER A 381 -12.04 -0.51 17.20
CA SER A 381 -12.39 -1.14 18.47
C SER A 381 -11.31 -2.15 18.87
N LEU A 382 -10.70 -1.95 20.04
CA LEU A 382 -9.72 -2.88 20.61
C LEU A 382 -10.34 -4.15 21.18
N PHE A 383 -11.67 -4.20 21.37
CA PHE A 383 -12.32 -5.30 22.08
C PHE A 383 -13.25 -6.07 21.15
N SER A 384 -12.82 -7.28 20.75
CA SER A 384 -13.67 -8.24 20.05
C SER A 384 -14.28 -9.24 21.03
N PHE A 385 -15.58 -9.10 21.28
CA PHE A 385 -16.33 -10.11 22.03
C PHE A 385 -16.43 -11.43 21.26
N GLY A 386 -16.34 -11.41 19.92
CA GLY A 386 -16.30 -12.64 19.12
C GLY A 386 -15.10 -13.52 19.47
N ARG A 387 -13.89 -12.94 19.52
CA ARG A 387 -12.66 -13.64 19.93
C ARG A 387 -12.67 -14.07 21.40
N VAL A 388 -13.22 -13.23 22.29
CA VAL A 388 -13.40 -13.60 23.70
C VAL A 388 -14.28 -14.84 23.83
N LEU A 389 -15.42 -14.88 23.13
CA LEU A 389 -16.34 -16.03 23.14
C LEU A 389 -15.73 -17.28 22.49
N ALA A 390 -15.00 -17.12 21.39
CA ALA A 390 -14.31 -18.23 20.70
C ALA A 390 -13.17 -18.85 21.53
N SER A 391 -12.68 -18.15 22.55
CA SER A 391 -11.63 -18.64 23.46
C SER A 391 -12.18 -19.45 24.64
N LEU A 392 -13.51 -19.58 24.75
CA LEU A 392 -14.13 -20.42 25.75
C LEU A 392 -13.91 -21.92 25.40
N PRO A 393 -13.70 -22.80 26.40
CA PRO A 393 -13.53 -24.23 26.15
C PRO A 393 -14.70 -24.85 25.37
N SER A 394 -14.47 -25.82 24.50
CA SER A 394 -15.53 -26.52 23.76
C SER A 394 -16.55 -27.22 24.70
N ALA A 395 -16.08 -27.73 25.85
CA ALA A 395 -16.93 -28.28 26.92
C ALA A 395 -17.83 -27.21 27.60
N ALA A 396 -17.49 -25.92 27.44
CA ALA A 396 -18.34 -24.80 27.80
C ALA A 396 -19.45 -24.52 26.76
N GLY A 397 -19.71 -25.44 25.82
CA GLY A 397 -20.96 -25.60 25.07
C GLY A 397 -21.57 -24.32 24.53
N VAL A 398 -20.76 -23.56 23.81
CA VAL A 398 -21.23 -22.43 22.99
C VAL A 398 -22.07 -23.03 21.86
N THR A 399 -23.38 -22.80 21.89
CA THR A 399 -24.35 -23.37 20.92
C THR A 399 -24.19 -22.81 19.50
N ALA A 400 -23.56 -21.64 19.40
CA ALA A 400 -23.22 -21.00 18.14
C ALA A 400 -21.91 -21.59 17.59
N SER A 401 -21.90 -22.04 16.33
CA SER A 401 -20.68 -22.53 15.68
C SER A 401 -19.62 -21.43 15.65
N ILE A 402 -18.33 -21.77 15.69
CA ILE A 402 -17.23 -20.77 15.62
C ILE A 402 -17.40 -19.85 14.40
N GLY A 403 -17.87 -20.39 13.27
CA GLY A 403 -18.16 -19.63 12.04
C GLY A 403 -19.35 -18.68 12.12
N SER A 404 -20.19 -18.79 13.15
CA SER A 404 -21.20 -17.76 13.45
C SER A 404 -20.63 -16.65 14.34
N ILE A 405 -19.65 -16.96 15.20
CA ILE A 405 -19.07 -16.00 16.16
C ILE A 405 -17.92 -15.21 15.54
N ILE A 406 -17.09 -15.80 14.69
CA ILE A 406 -15.99 -15.12 14.00
C ILE A 406 -16.37 -14.96 12.53
N ALA A 407 -16.07 -13.80 11.93
CA ALA A 407 -16.27 -13.58 10.51
C ALA A 407 -15.16 -14.26 9.70
N LEU A 408 -15.41 -15.49 9.25
CA LEU A 408 -14.42 -16.37 8.61
C LEU A 408 -13.88 -15.77 7.32
N ARG A 409 -14.69 -15.03 6.56
CA ARG A 409 -14.23 -14.39 5.31
C ARG A 409 -13.17 -13.30 5.51
N TRP A 410 -13.09 -12.72 6.70
CA TRP A 410 -12.06 -11.73 7.04
C TRP A 410 -10.85 -12.38 7.71
N MET A 411 -10.93 -13.66 8.07
CA MET A 411 -9.87 -14.35 8.79
C MET A 411 -8.72 -14.71 7.86
N SER A 412 -7.49 -14.51 8.31
CA SER A 412 -6.29 -14.91 7.58
C SER A 412 -6.06 -16.43 7.61
N PRO A 413 -5.35 -17.01 6.62
CA PRO A 413 -5.19 -18.45 6.48
C PRO A 413 -4.53 -19.08 7.71
N GLU A 414 -3.55 -18.41 8.30
CA GLU A 414 -2.80 -18.90 9.46
C GLU A 414 -3.64 -18.99 10.75
N LEU A 415 -4.74 -18.22 10.87
CA LEU A 415 -5.61 -18.22 12.05
C LEU A 415 -6.66 -19.35 12.04
N SER A 416 -6.66 -20.18 11.00
CA SER A 416 -7.56 -21.33 10.88
C SER A 416 -7.10 -22.57 11.63
N ARG A 417 -5.82 -22.63 12.03
CA ARG A 417 -5.29 -23.75 12.81
C ARG A 417 -5.69 -23.58 14.27
N ASP A 418 -6.11 -24.67 14.91
CA ASP A 418 -6.33 -24.68 16.36
C ASP A 418 -5.08 -24.11 17.08
N ASP A 419 -5.32 -23.28 18.11
CA ASP A 419 -4.32 -22.62 18.95
C ASP A 419 -3.57 -21.39 18.40
N GLN A 420 -3.82 -20.96 17.16
CA GLN A 420 -3.13 -19.78 16.61
C GLN A 420 -3.70 -18.46 17.15
N GLN A 421 -2.81 -17.61 17.68
CA GLN A 421 -3.13 -16.26 18.16
C GLN A 421 -3.01 -15.25 17.01
N PRO A 422 -3.82 -14.18 16.99
CA PRO A 422 -3.64 -13.07 16.07
C PRO A 422 -2.22 -12.50 16.08
N SER A 423 -1.75 -12.11 14.90
CA SER A 423 -0.49 -11.41 14.67
C SER A 423 -0.71 -10.09 13.93
N THR A 424 0.29 -9.22 13.94
CA THR A 424 0.23 -7.95 13.19
C THR A 424 0.02 -8.17 11.70
N GLU A 425 0.62 -9.24 11.16
CA GLU A 425 0.52 -9.68 9.78
C GLU A 425 -0.89 -10.23 9.47
N SER A 426 -1.55 -10.84 10.46
CA SER A 426 -2.93 -11.30 10.32
C SER A 426 -3.92 -10.14 10.19
N ASP A 427 -3.68 -9.01 10.89
CA ASP A 427 -4.49 -7.80 10.69
C ASP A 427 -4.31 -7.25 9.27
N MET A 428 -3.09 -7.31 8.71
CA MET A 428 -2.84 -6.80 7.36
C MET A 428 -3.60 -7.58 6.28
N TRP A 429 -3.86 -8.88 6.47
CA TRP A 429 -4.73 -9.66 5.57
C TRP A 429 -6.14 -9.09 5.47
N THR A 430 -6.66 -8.58 6.59
CA THR A 430 -8.04 -8.11 6.73
C THR A 430 -8.27 -6.71 6.14
N ILE A 431 -7.35 -6.20 5.32
CA ILE A 431 -7.41 -4.83 4.81
C ILE A 431 -8.77 -4.53 4.16
N LEU A 432 -9.41 -3.46 4.62
CA LEU A 432 -10.77 -3.11 4.22
C LEU A 432 -10.80 -2.39 2.86
N THR A 433 -10.93 -3.15 1.77
CA THR A 433 -11.01 -2.60 0.41
C THR A 433 -12.37 -1.97 0.08
N GLY A 434 -13.31 -1.95 1.03
CA GLY A 434 -14.71 -1.55 0.79
C GLY A 434 -15.50 -2.54 -0.07
N LEU A 435 -14.85 -3.63 -0.50
CA LEU A 435 -15.48 -4.80 -1.10
C LEU A 435 -15.59 -5.89 -0.04
N GLU A 436 -16.68 -6.64 -0.08
CA GLU A 436 -16.80 -7.81 0.77
C GLU A 436 -15.84 -8.91 0.26
N PRO A 437 -15.00 -9.52 1.12
CA PRO A 437 -14.16 -10.64 0.75
C PRO A 437 -14.95 -11.79 0.13
N TYR A 438 -14.43 -12.38 -0.94
CA TYR A 438 -15.02 -13.54 -1.63
C TYR A 438 -16.48 -13.28 -2.04
N THR A 439 -16.74 -12.18 -2.75
CA THR A 439 -18.09 -11.76 -3.19
C THR A 439 -18.87 -12.85 -3.94
N SER A 440 -18.18 -13.80 -4.59
CA SER A 440 -18.79 -14.97 -5.24
C SER A 440 -19.44 -15.96 -4.27
N HIS A 441 -19.10 -15.90 -2.98
CA HIS A 441 -19.56 -16.81 -1.95
C HIS A 441 -20.51 -16.12 -0.97
N ARG A 442 -21.82 -16.39 -1.12
CA ARG A 442 -22.87 -15.85 -0.23
C ARG A 442 -22.72 -16.31 1.22
N ARG A 443 -22.25 -17.53 1.47
CA ARG A 443 -22.07 -18.06 2.84
C ARG A 443 -20.64 -17.86 3.33
N ASP A 444 -20.52 -17.50 4.60
CA ASP A 444 -19.25 -17.16 5.26
C ASP A 444 -18.31 -18.36 5.44
N ASP A 445 -18.86 -19.56 5.61
CA ASP A 445 -18.09 -20.79 5.76
C ASP A 445 -17.38 -21.21 4.47
N PHE A 446 -18.02 -21.06 3.31
CA PHE A 446 -17.36 -21.29 2.01
C PHE A 446 -16.29 -20.24 1.72
N ALA A 447 -16.55 -18.97 2.01
CA ALA A 447 -15.54 -17.91 1.91
C ALA A 447 -14.34 -18.19 2.84
N GLY A 448 -14.61 -18.65 4.07
CA GLY A 448 -13.58 -19.10 5.00
C GLY A 448 -12.74 -20.26 4.46
N ALA A 449 -13.36 -21.23 3.77
CA ALA A 449 -12.66 -22.35 3.16
C ALA A 449 -11.67 -21.91 2.07
N GLU A 450 -12.03 -20.92 1.26
CA GLU A 450 -11.11 -20.32 0.28
C GLU A 450 -9.93 -19.62 0.97
N SER A 451 -10.20 -18.85 2.03
CA SER A 451 -9.15 -18.23 2.85
C SER A 451 -8.20 -19.28 3.44
N MET A 452 -8.71 -20.39 3.97
CA MET A 452 -7.90 -21.48 4.52
C MET A 452 -6.98 -22.14 3.47
N ARG A 453 -7.41 -22.17 2.20
CA ARG A 453 -6.57 -22.64 1.09
C ARG A 453 -5.48 -21.64 0.69
N GLY A 454 -5.49 -20.44 1.29
CA GLY A 454 -4.59 -19.35 0.96
C GLY A 454 -4.99 -18.58 -0.29
N GLN A 455 -6.24 -18.72 -0.74
CA GLN A 455 -6.75 -17.90 -1.85
C GLN A 455 -6.95 -16.46 -1.36
N PRO A 456 -6.63 -15.45 -2.18
CA PRO A 456 -6.78 -14.07 -1.77
C PRO A 456 -8.26 -13.68 -1.65
N PRO A 457 -8.63 -12.82 -0.68
CA PRO A 457 -9.98 -12.27 -0.48
C PRO A 457 -10.62 -11.63 -1.71
N GLY A 458 -9.82 -11.16 -2.65
CA GLY A 458 -10.29 -10.65 -3.92
C GLY A 458 -9.19 -10.68 -4.97
N SER A 459 -9.59 -10.47 -6.22
CA SER A 459 -8.70 -10.35 -7.36
C SER A 459 -9.03 -9.06 -8.12
N LEU A 460 -8.05 -8.50 -8.85
CA LEU A 460 -8.28 -7.30 -9.67
C LEU A 460 -9.42 -7.55 -10.69
N ALA A 461 -9.55 -8.80 -11.11
CA ALA A 461 -10.66 -9.32 -11.89
C ALA A 461 -12.05 -9.04 -11.29
N SER A 462 -12.19 -9.22 -9.98
CA SER A 462 -13.45 -8.99 -9.28
C SER A 462 -13.68 -7.53 -8.86
N VAL A 463 -12.73 -6.62 -9.13
CA VAL A 463 -12.82 -5.23 -8.72
C VAL A 463 -13.68 -4.44 -9.70
N ASP A 464 -14.71 -3.81 -9.15
CA ASP A 464 -15.43 -2.76 -9.85
C ASP A 464 -14.50 -1.56 -10.10
N TYR A 465 -14.02 -1.42 -11.34
CA TYR A 465 -13.13 -0.33 -11.79
C TYR A 465 -13.78 1.07 -11.73
N SER A 466 -15.07 1.18 -11.37
CA SER A 466 -15.68 2.45 -10.99
C SER A 466 -15.23 2.94 -9.60
N ARG A 467 -14.69 2.04 -8.76
CA ARG A 467 -14.12 2.34 -7.43
C ARG A 467 -12.64 2.67 -7.54
N ALA A 468 -12.34 3.80 -8.17
CA ALA A 468 -11.00 4.21 -8.59
C ALA A 468 -9.92 4.22 -7.47
N TRP A 469 -10.33 4.34 -6.19
CA TRP A 469 -9.39 4.47 -5.08
C TRP A 469 -8.44 3.29 -4.89
N ILE A 470 -8.86 2.06 -5.27
CA ILE A 470 -8.04 0.85 -5.17
C ILE A 470 -7.26 0.53 -6.45
N THR A 471 -7.57 1.13 -7.61
CA THR A 471 -7.04 0.70 -8.91
C THR A 471 -5.73 1.36 -9.33
N ASN A 472 -5.13 2.20 -8.48
CA ASN A 472 -4.05 3.13 -8.89
C ASN A 472 -2.68 2.77 -8.33
N GLY A 473 -2.36 1.49 -8.30
CA GLY A 473 -1.16 0.97 -7.62
C GLY A 473 -1.37 0.71 -6.12
N VAL A 474 -2.50 1.13 -5.55
CA VAL A 474 -2.95 0.66 -4.22
C VAL A 474 -3.20 -0.85 -4.26
N TRP A 475 -3.82 -1.36 -5.35
CA TRP A 475 -4.07 -2.79 -5.54
C TRP A 475 -2.82 -3.66 -5.42
N GLY A 476 -1.68 -3.22 -5.96
CA GLY A 476 -0.42 -3.95 -5.82
C GLY A 476 0.00 -4.13 -4.37
N THR A 477 -0.27 -3.14 -3.52
CA THR A 477 -0.02 -3.22 -2.07
C THR A 477 -1.06 -4.08 -1.35
N ILE A 478 -2.34 -3.95 -1.72
CA ILE A 478 -3.42 -4.83 -1.23
C ILE A 478 -3.10 -6.30 -1.55
N GLY A 479 -2.65 -6.60 -2.77
CA GLY A 479 -2.24 -7.95 -3.17
C GLY A 479 -1.08 -8.48 -2.33
N LYS A 480 -0.12 -7.62 -1.93
CA LYS A 480 0.95 -8.00 -0.99
C LYS A 480 0.41 -8.31 0.41
N CYS A 481 -0.63 -7.62 0.87
CA CYS A 481 -1.31 -7.93 2.14
C CYS A 481 -1.97 -9.32 2.13
N TRP A 482 -2.37 -9.83 0.97
CA TRP A 482 -2.99 -11.14 0.80
C TRP A 482 -2.01 -12.26 0.45
N ARG A 483 -0.72 -12.07 0.73
CA ARG A 483 0.26 -13.15 0.61
C ARG A 483 0.00 -14.23 1.68
N ARG A 484 0.12 -15.48 1.25
CA ARG A 484 -0.09 -16.65 2.12
C ARG A 484 0.90 -16.68 3.29
N GLU A 485 2.17 -16.39 3.02
CA GLU A 485 3.20 -16.26 4.06
C GLU A 485 3.04 -14.92 4.81
N PRO A 486 2.70 -14.92 6.12
CA PRO A 486 2.41 -13.69 6.85
C PRO A 486 3.58 -12.69 6.86
N LEU A 487 4.82 -13.19 6.96
CA LEU A 487 6.02 -12.35 7.02
C LEU A 487 6.32 -11.59 5.71
N LEU A 488 5.68 -11.97 4.60
CA LEU A 488 5.83 -11.28 3.32
C LEU A 488 4.82 -10.13 3.12
N ARG A 489 3.90 -9.93 4.07
CA ARG A 489 2.89 -8.87 4.04
C ARG A 489 3.52 -7.55 4.50
N PRO A 490 3.13 -6.41 3.92
CA PRO A 490 3.63 -5.11 4.37
C PRO A 490 3.09 -4.76 5.75
N SER A 491 3.85 -4.00 6.52
CA SER A 491 3.38 -3.38 7.76
C SER A 491 2.34 -2.29 7.47
N ALA A 492 1.52 -1.94 8.48
CA ALA A 492 0.58 -0.84 8.38
C ALA A 492 1.27 0.50 8.02
N GLY A 493 2.50 0.70 8.52
CA GLY A 493 3.32 1.88 8.20
C GLY A 493 3.79 1.92 6.76
N GLU A 494 4.18 0.79 6.18
CA GLU A 494 4.57 0.70 4.75
C GLU A 494 3.37 0.94 3.83
N PHE A 495 2.22 0.37 4.15
CA PHE A 495 0.99 0.66 3.40
C PHE A 495 0.64 2.16 3.51
N LEU A 496 0.65 2.72 4.72
CA LEU A 496 0.36 4.14 4.91
C LEU A 496 1.29 5.05 4.08
N LYS A 497 2.58 4.70 3.91
CA LYS A 497 3.50 5.44 3.02
C LYS A 497 3.02 5.43 1.56
N VAL A 498 2.53 4.28 1.07
CA VAL A 498 1.97 4.16 -0.28
C VAL A 498 0.75 5.07 -0.45
N LEU A 499 -0.15 5.11 0.54
CA LEU A 499 -1.31 6.01 0.51
C LEU A 499 -0.92 7.48 0.62
N LYS A 500 0.04 7.84 1.46
CA LYS A 500 0.51 9.22 1.57
C LYS A 500 1.20 9.71 0.29
N ALA A 501 1.79 8.81 -0.51
CA ALA A 501 2.33 9.15 -1.83
C ALA A 501 1.24 9.52 -2.86
N LEU A 502 -0.02 9.20 -2.59
CA LEU A 502 -1.16 9.62 -3.39
C LEU A 502 -1.70 10.98 -2.97
N GLU A 503 -1.32 11.49 -1.80
CA GLU A 503 -1.96 12.67 -1.21
C GLU A 503 -1.86 13.91 -2.12
N GLY A 504 -2.98 14.60 -2.32
CA GLY A 504 -3.06 15.79 -3.19
C GLY A 504 -3.16 15.50 -4.70
N ARG A 505 -3.17 14.23 -5.12
CA ARG A 505 -3.47 13.87 -6.52
C ARG A 505 -4.95 14.11 -6.84
N LYS A 506 -5.20 14.91 -7.89
CA LYS A 506 -6.54 15.27 -8.37
C LYS A 506 -7.21 14.16 -9.20
N LEU A 507 -6.43 13.29 -9.82
CA LEU A 507 -6.96 12.17 -10.60
C LEU A 507 -6.96 10.92 -9.73
N SER A 508 -8.12 10.62 -9.15
CA SER A 508 -8.33 9.47 -8.27
C SER A 508 -8.30 8.11 -8.99
N TRP A 509 -7.97 8.07 -10.29
CA TRP A 509 -7.70 6.85 -11.08
C TRP A 509 -6.24 6.77 -11.60
N LEU A 510 -5.41 7.79 -11.37
CA LEU A 510 -4.06 7.85 -11.95
C LEU A 510 -3.09 6.91 -11.22
N PRO A 511 -2.39 5.98 -11.91
CA PRO A 511 -1.43 5.08 -11.27
C PRO A 511 -0.32 5.80 -10.49
N LEU A 512 0.09 5.24 -9.35
CA LEU A 512 1.13 5.76 -8.45
C LEU A 512 2.44 6.15 -9.15
N ASN A 513 2.88 5.34 -10.11
CA ASN A 513 4.12 5.52 -10.86
C ASN A 513 3.99 6.49 -12.04
N VAL A 514 2.78 6.96 -12.34
CA VAL A 514 2.56 8.00 -13.35
C VAL A 514 2.65 9.37 -12.67
N THR A 515 3.50 10.22 -13.24
CA THR A 515 3.71 11.59 -12.75
C THR A 515 2.76 12.54 -13.46
N ASP A 516 2.17 13.45 -12.70
CA ASP A 516 1.43 14.60 -13.25
C ASP A 516 2.42 15.74 -13.58
N LEU A 517 2.50 16.08 -14.86
CA LEU A 517 3.40 17.08 -15.44
C LEU A 517 2.68 18.40 -15.76
N THR A 518 1.46 18.59 -15.25
CA THR A 518 0.68 19.82 -15.38
C THR A 518 1.52 21.06 -15.12
N GLY A 519 1.43 22.03 -16.03
CA GLY A 519 2.16 23.30 -15.95
C GLY A 519 3.67 23.21 -16.23
N LYS A 520 4.20 22.02 -16.53
CA LYS A 520 5.59 21.83 -16.99
C LYS A 520 5.69 21.58 -18.49
N VAL A 521 4.60 21.12 -19.11
CA VAL A 521 4.48 20.95 -20.56
C VAL A 521 3.99 22.25 -21.19
N LYS A 522 4.68 22.73 -22.22
CA LYS A 522 4.35 23.97 -22.92
C LYS A 522 3.63 23.66 -24.23
N LEU A 523 2.44 23.06 -24.17
CA LEU A 523 1.57 22.94 -25.34
C LEU A 523 0.44 23.97 -25.24
N HIS A 524 0.62 25.12 -25.88
CA HIS A 524 -0.48 26.08 -26.00
C HIS A 524 -1.48 25.59 -27.07
N PRO A 525 -2.80 25.78 -26.91
CA PRO A 525 -3.79 25.38 -27.91
C PRO A 525 -3.50 25.90 -29.33
N GLY A 526 -2.90 27.09 -29.46
CA GLY A 526 -2.47 27.68 -30.73
C GLY A 526 -1.21 27.06 -31.37
N GLN A 527 -0.50 26.18 -30.64
CA GLN A 527 0.65 25.42 -31.14
C GLN A 527 0.27 24.04 -31.68
N ARG A 528 -1.01 23.62 -31.57
CA ARG A 528 -1.55 22.40 -32.19
C ARG A 528 -1.78 22.62 -33.69
N GLN A 529 -0.73 23.00 -34.39
CA GLN A 529 -0.74 23.24 -35.84
C GLN A 529 -0.32 21.98 -36.59
N PRO A 530 -0.71 21.81 -37.87
CA PRO A 530 -0.34 20.66 -38.69
C PRO A 530 1.16 20.36 -38.69
N GLU A 531 2.01 21.40 -38.64
CA GLU A 531 3.47 21.29 -38.64
C GLU A 531 4.06 20.62 -37.39
N SER A 532 3.31 20.60 -36.28
CA SER A 532 3.71 19.97 -35.03
C SER A 532 3.14 18.55 -34.85
N GLN A 533 2.27 18.12 -35.76
CA GLN A 533 1.61 16.83 -35.70
C GLN A 533 2.59 15.71 -36.09
N LEU A 534 2.75 14.72 -35.21
CA LEU A 534 3.61 13.57 -35.42
C LEU A 534 2.84 12.36 -35.96
N ALA A 535 1.62 12.12 -35.44
CA ALA A 535 0.81 10.97 -35.83
C ALA A 535 -0.69 11.21 -35.57
N VAL A 536 -1.54 10.44 -36.24
CA VAL A 536 -2.99 10.37 -36.01
C VAL A 536 -3.38 8.91 -35.90
N TYR A 537 -3.91 8.52 -34.75
CA TYR A 537 -4.37 7.16 -34.49
C TYR A 537 -5.90 7.12 -34.44
N THR A 538 -6.48 6.11 -35.08
CA THR A 538 -7.93 5.88 -35.10
C THR A 538 -8.25 4.46 -34.64
N SER A 539 -9.19 4.32 -33.72
CA SER A 539 -9.61 3.02 -33.16
C SER A 539 -11.13 2.98 -32.94
N MET A 540 -11.70 1.80 -32.79
CA MET A 540 -13.09 1.62 -32.35
C MET A 540 -13.13 1.24 -30.88
N TRP A 541 -13.92 1.95 -30.08
CA TRP A 541 -14.19 1.61 -28.70
C TRP A 541 -15.55 0.93 -28.59
N LYS A 542 -15.58 -0.26 -28.00
CA LYS A 542 -16.77 -1.11 -27.92
C LYS A 542 -17.15 -1.35 -26.46
N ARG A 543 -18.44 -1.24 -26.11
CA ARG A 543 -19.01 -1.63 -24.80
C ARG A 543 -19.91 -2.85 -24.95
N PHE A 544 -19.90 -3.76 -23.98
CA PHE A 544 -20.70 -4.99 -23.99
C PHE A 544 -21.25 -5.35 -22.60
N ARG A 545 -22.35 -6.12 -22.58
CA ARG A 545 -22.99 -6.60 -21.35
C ARG A 545 -22.43 -7.96 -20.89
N TYR A 546 -22.12 -8.07 -19.59
CA TYR A 546 -21.44 -9.21 -18.96
C TYR A 546 -22.24 -10.54 -19.06
N GLU A 547 -23.57 -10.48 -19.09
CA GLU A 547 -24.45 -11.67 -19.03
C GLU A 547 -24.98 -12.15 -20.39
N GLY A 548 -24.36 -11.75 -21.50
CA GLY A 548 -24.79 -12.22 -22.83
C GLY A 548 -23.81 -12.00 -23.99
N LYS A 549 -22.62 -11.40 -23.75
CA LYS A 549 -21.67 -11.00 -24.80
C LYS A 549 -22.32 -10.16 -25.92
N GLU A 550 -23.41 -9.46 -25.61
CA GLU A 550 -24.11 -8.59 -26.56
C GLU A 550 -23.41 -7.23 -26.62
N LEU A 551 -23.10 -6.77 -27.84
CA LEU A 551 -22.54 -5.45 -28.10
C LEU A 551 -23.60 -4.38 -27.76
N ASP A 552 -23.22 -3.45 -26.90
CA ASP A 552 -24.10 -2.40 -26.39
C ASP A 552 -23.86 -1.06 -27.09
N GLU A 553 -22.59 -0.73 -27.38
CA GLU A 553 -22.21 0.53 -28.02
C GLU A 553 -20.88 0.39 -28.78
N ASP A 554 -20.72 1.11 -29.89
CA ASP A 554 -19.47 1.22 -30.66
C ASP A 554 -19.20 2.69 -31.02
N VAL A 555 -18.03 3.20 -30.66
CA VAL A 555 -17.64 4.62 -30.76
C VAL A 555 -16.29 4.72 -31.45
N GLN A 556 -16.22 5.45 -32.57
CA GLN A 556 -14.94 5.73 -33.21
C GLN A 556 -14.15 6.76 -32.39
N LEU A 557 -12.89 6.46 -32.06
CA LEU A 557 -11.98 7.35 -31.35
C LEU A 557 -10.87 7.82 -32.28
N LYS A 558 -10.49 9.09 -32.15
CA LYS A 558 -9.37 9.70 -32.87
C LYS A 558 -8.42 10.37 -31.89
N MET A 559 -7.18 9.92 -31.86
CA MET A 559 -6.09 10.47 -31.06
C MET A 559 -5.05 11.12 -31.98
N VAL A 560 -4.54 12.29 -31.61
CA VAL A 560 -3.53 13.01 -32.37
C VAL A 560 -2.31 13.21 -31.47
N VAL A 561 -1.12 12.93 -32.01
CA VAL A 561 0.15 13.13 -31.31
C VAL A 561 0.80 14.40 -31.84
N TYR A 562 1.17 15.30 -30.93
CA TYR A 562 1.89 16.53 -31.24
C TYR A 562 3.29 16.51 -30.63
N ARG A 563 4.24 17.17 -31.27
CA ARG A 563 5.54 17.51 -30.70
C ARG A 563 5.40 18.74 -29.82
N THR A 564 5.95 18.68 -28.61
CA THR A 564 6.02 19.83 -27.70
C THR A 564 7.29 19.80 -26.85
N THR A 565 7.38 20.68 -25.86
CA THR A 565 8.51 20.76 -24.93
C THR A 565 8.08 20.68 -23.48
N TYR A 566 8.90 19.99 -22.69
CA TYR A 566 8.83 19.89 -21.25
C TYR A 566 9.97 20.71 -20.61
N THR A 567 9.65 21.53 -19.62
CA THR A 567 10.64 22.31 -18.84
C THR A 567 10.48 22.03 -17.34
N PRO A 568 11.43 21.33 -16.70
CA PRO A 568 11.42 21.13 -15.25
C PRO A 568 11.66 22.45 -14.50
N LYS A 569 11.10 22.60 -13.28
CA LYS A 569 11.29 23.80 -12.45
C LYS A 569 12.74 24.09 -12.05
N TRP A 570 13.62 23.09 -12.07
CA TRP A 570 15.02 23.17 -11.62
C TRP A 570 16.04 23.13 -12.77
N TYR A 571 15.59 23.07 -14.02
CA TYR A 571 16.45 22.93 -15.19
C TYR A 571 15.97 23.83 -16.34
N SER A 572 16.85 24.67 -16.88
CA SER A 572 16.51 25.67 -17.90
C SER A 572 16.38 25.11 -19.33
N LYS A 573 16.81 23.87 -19.57
CA LYS A 573 16.75 23.27 -20.91
C LYS A 573 15.38 22.67 -21.17
N ALA A 574 14.74 23.10 -22.26
CA ALA A 574 13.53 22.49 -22.78
C ALA A 574 13.86 21.12 -23.41
N THR A 575 13.19 20.07 -22.96
CA THR A 575 13.32 18.71 -23.50
C THR A 575 12.14 18.46 -24.45
N PRO A 576 12.36 17.99 -25.68
CA PRO A 576 11.27 17.64 -26.58
C PRO A 576 10.51 16.42 -26.02
N VAL A 577 9.18 16.47 -26.10
CA VAL A 577 8.27 15.38 -25.71
C VAL A 577 7.15 15.26 -26.75
N ALA A 578 6.54 14.08 -26.83
CA ALA A 578 5.36 13.85 -27.63
C ALA A 578 4.12 13.89 -26.72
N ILE A 579 3.05 14.54 -27.15
CA ILE A 579 1.81 14.62 -26.39
C ILE A 579 0.64 14.09 -27.20
N LYS A 580 -0.01 13.05 -26.68
CA LYS A 580 -1.14 12.36 -27.31
C LYS A 580 -2.45 12.91 -26.73
N VAL A 581 -3.28 13.47 -27.62
CA VAL A 581 -4.49 14.24 -27.29
C VAL A 581 -5.68 13.70 -28.08
N GLY A 582 -6.86 13.61 -27.47
CA GLY A 582 -8.09 13.25 -28.18
C GLY A 582 -8.61 14.39 -29.08
N SER A 583 -9.04 14.05 -30.30
CA SER A 583 -9.62 15.01 -31.26
C SER A 583 -11.12 15.17 -31.02
N PHE A 584 -11.62 16.42 -31.02
CA PHE A 584 -13.03 16.74 -30.79
C PHE A 584 -13.80 16.82 -32.11
N SER A 585 -14.64 15.84 -32.38
CA SER A 585 -15.81 15.97 -33.26
C SER A 585 -16.95 15.19 -32.61
N GLU A 586 -17.75 15.86 -31.76
CA GLU A 586 -19.05 15.38 -31.22
C GLU A 586 -19.16 13.89 -30.78
N LEU A 587 -18.13 13.33 -30.14
CA LEU A 587 -18.11 11.92 -29.72
C LEU A 587 -17.92 11.76 -28.19
N ASP A 588 -18.40 10.62 -27.69
CA ASP A 588 -18.58 10.26 -26.29
C ASP A 588 -17.30 10.44 -25.43
N GLN A 589 -17.32 11.45 -24.56
CA GLN A 589 -16.24 11.74 -23.61
C GLN A 589 -15.90 10.53 -22.73
N GLN A 590 -16.90 9.70 -22.40
CA GLN A 590 -16.69 8.54 -21.55
C GLN A 590 -15.85 7.46 -22.24
N ALA A 591 -16.11 7.20 -23.53
CA ALA A 591 -15.33 6.26 -24.32
C ALA A 591 -13.86 6.67 -24.40
N LEU A 592 -13.62 7.95 -24.67
CA LEU A 592 -12.28 8.53 -24.78
C LEU A 592 -11.49 8.47 -23.46
N VAL A 593 -12.09 8.90 -22.35
CA VAL A 593 -11.48 8.83 -21.02
C VAL A 593 -11.16 7.39 -20.63
N THR A 594 -12.08 6.47 -20.92
CA THR A 594 -11.90 5.06 -20.59
C THR A 594 -10.75 4.45 -21.39
N SER A 595 -10.63 4.80 -22.68
CA SER A 595 -9.55 4.36 -23.55
C SER A 595 -8.19 4.90 -23.08
N ILE A 596 -8.07 6.21 -22.84
CA ILE A 596 -6.84 6.85 -22.32
C ILE A 596 -6.43 6.23 -20.97
N ARG A 597 -7.38 6.03 -20.06
CA ARG A 597 -7.13 5.41 -18.75
C ARG A 597 -6.52 4.01 -18.90
N ARG A 598 -7.03 3.20 -19.82
CA ARG A 598 -6.48 1.85 -20.07
C ARG A 598 -5.07 1.93 -20.64
N GLU A 599 -4.86 2.76 -21.64
CA GLU A 599 -3.56 2.91 -22.28
C GLU A 599 -2.50 3.37 -21.25
N ILE A 600 -2.82 4.38 -20.43
CA ILE A 600 -1.97 4.82 -19.32
C ILE A 600 -1.70 3.67 -18.33
N THR A 601 -2.72 2.87 -17.99
CA THR A 601 -2.57 1.78 -17.01
C THR A 601 -1.61 0.71 -17.53
N VAL A 602 -1.71 0.34 -18.81
CA VAL A 602 -0.79 -0.59 -19.47
C VAL A 602 0.61 0.01 -19.57
N MET A 603 0.72 1.25 -20.03
CA MET A 603 2.02 1.90 -20.23
C MET A 603 2.74 2.26 -18.93
N ALA A 604 2.02 2.43 -17.82
CA ALA A 604 2.61 2.74 -16.53
C ALA A 604 3.46 1.59 -15.99
N GLN A 605 3.13 0.34 -16.28
CA GLN A 605 3.81 -0.84 -15.74
C GLN A 605 4.96 -1.35 -16.62
N ILE A 606 5.12 -0.82 -17.83
CA ILE A 606 6.13 -1.28 -18.79
C ILE A 606 7.35 -0.34 -18.83
N ASP A 607 8.55 -0.91 -18.93
CA ASP A 607 9.80 -0.19 -19.14
C ASP A 607 10.77 -1.08 -19.94
N HIS A 608 10.89 -0.81 -21.24
CA HIS A 608 11.70 -1.60 -22.16
C HIS A 608 12.28 -0.69 -23.25
N PRO A 609 13.56 -0.85 -23.66
CA PRO A 609 14.20 0.04 -24.63
C PRO A 609 13.54 0.04 -26.01
N GLY A 610 12.93 -1.08 -26.42
CA GLY A 610 12.19 -1.22 -27.68
C GLY A 610 10.70 -0.81 -27.59
N ILE A 611 10.28 -0.10 -26.54
CA ILE A 611 8.90 0.37 -26.37
C ILE A 611 8.92 1.86 -26.04
N GLN A 612 8.02 2.64 -26.65
CA GLN A 612 7.91 4.07 -26.36
C GLN A 612 7.47 4.32 -24.90
N LYS A 613 8.24 5.12 -24.18
CA LYS A 613 8.04 5.38 -22.74
C LYS A 613 6.94 6.41 -22.47
N LEU A 614 6.05 6.09 -21.53
CA LEU A 614 5.16 7.07 -20.87
C LEU A 614 5.95 7.85 -19.82
N LEU A 615 6.13 9.15 -20.01
CA LEU A 615 6.82 10.03 -19.06
C LEU A 615 5.88 10.52 -17.95
N GLY A 616 4.59 10.65 -18.26
CA GLY A 616 3.57 11.16 -17.35
C GLY A 616 2.31 11.57 -18.08
N ILE A 617 1.50 12.39 -17.43
CA ILE A 617 0.32 13.00 -18.04
C ILE A 617 0.30 14.50 -17.78
N ASP A 618 -0.47 15.24 -18.57
CA ASP A 618 -0.90 16.60 -18.26
C ASP A 618 -2.38 16.57 -17.85
N SER A 619 -2.67 16.91 -16.59
CA SER A 619 -4.03 16.95 -16.02
C SER A 619 -4.63 18.35 -15.98
N SER A 620 -4.08 19.31 -16.74
CA SER A 620 -4.66 20.66 -16.91
C SER A 620 -6.15 20.63 -17.23
N ASN A 621 -6.58 19.60 -17.98
CA ASN A 621 -7.99 19.19 -18.06
C ASN A 621 -8.20 17.88 -17.30
N ILE A 622 -8.77 17.97 -16.08
CA ILE A 622 -9.01 16.80 -15.20
C ILE A 622 -9.97 15.80 -15.85
N HIS A 623 -10.90 16.26 -16.69
CA HIS A 623 -11.82 15.39 -17.40
C HIS A 623 -11.18 14.66 -18.57
N MET A 624 -10.06 15.17 -19.09
CA MET A 624 -9.42 14.72 -20.31
C MET A 624 -7.90 14.90 -20.22
N PRO A 625 -7.19 14.10 -19.40
CA PRO A 625 -5.76 14.23 -19.29
C PRO A 625 -5.07 13.79 -20.58
N GLU A 626 -3.99 14.47 -20.90
CA GLU A 626 -3.19 14.25 -22.11
C GLU A 626 -1.97 13.40 -21.75
N MET A 627 -1.63 12.42 -22.59
CA MET A 627 -0.49 11.54 -22.32
C MET A 627 0.80 12.20 -22.79
N VAL A 628 1.80 12.24 -21.92
CA VAL A 628 3.13 12.78 -22.23
C VAL A 628 4.07 11.61 -22.43
N LEU A 629 4.47 11.41 -23.68
CA LEU A 629 5.35 10.34 -24.14
C LEU A 629 6.74 10.89 -24.41
N GLU A 630 7.74 10.02 -24.40
CA GLU A 630 9.05 10.39 -24.91
C GLU A 630 8.96 10.81 -26.39
N PHE A 631 9.78 11.79 -26.79
CA PHE A 631 9.90 12.18 -28.18
C PHE A 631 11.04 11.42 -28.84
N ASP A 632 10.70 10.60 -29.81
CA ASP A 632 11.64 9.89 -30.66
C ASP A 632 11.81 10.67 -31.98
N SER A 633 13.05 11.03 -32.34
CA SER A 633 13.34 11.75 -33.59
C SER A 633 13.39 10.85 -34.83
N GLY A 634 12.95 9.61 -34.70
CA GLY A 634 12.90 8.62 -35.77
C GLY A 634 11.73 8.85 -36.74
N THR A 635 11.60 7.93 -37.70
CA THR A 635 10.46 7.87 -38.63
C THR A 635 9.70 6.56 -38.42
N THR A 636 8.46 6.45 -38.92
CA THR A 636 7.74 5.17 -38.88
C THR A 636 8.41 4.15 -39.81
N PHE A 637 8.33 2.87 -39.45
CA PHE A 637 8.85 1.80 -40.28
C PHE A 637 8.11 1.72 -41.62
N ASP A 638 6.82 2.08 -41.65
CA ASP A 638 6.06 2.24 -42.90
C ASP A 638 6.74 3.20 -43.90
N LEU A 639 7.21 4.36 -43.41
CA LEU A 639 7.95 5.31 -44.24
C LEU A 639 9.32 4.76 -44.68
N VAL A 640 9.99 3.97 -43.84
CA VAL A 640 11.24 3.29 -44.21
C VAL A 640 10.97 2.26 -45.33
N LEU A 641 9.90 1.46 -45.20
CA LEU A 641 9.52 0.45 -46.18
C LEU A 641 9.18 1.08 -47.53
N SER A 642 8.39 2.15 -47.53
CA SER A 642 7.94 2.84 -48.76
C SER A 642 9.04 3.59 -49.52
N GLN A 643 10.14 3.97 -48.86
CA GLN A 643 11.29 4.60 -49.52
C GLN A 643 12.14 3.62 -50.37
N GLY A 644 11.96 2.30 -50.19
CA GLY A 644 12.54 1.26 -51.05
C GLY A 644 14.07 1.05 -50.94
N ASN A 645 14.80 1.89 -50.21
CA ASN A 645 16.27 1.79 -50.08
C ASN A 645 16.69 1.14 -48.75
N ARG A 646 16.07 0.01 -48.40
CA ARG A 646 16.29 -0.70 -47.13
C ARG A 646 17.22 -1.88 -47.30
N THR A 647 18.19 -2.03 -46.40
CA THR A 647 19.08 -3.20 -46.37
C THR A 647 18.47 -4.34 -45.58
N THR A 648 18.84 -5.57 -45.93
CA THR A 648 18.51 -6.78 -45.15
C THR A 648 18.86 -6.60 -43.68
N HIS A 649 20.02 -6.00 -43.39
CA HIS A 649 20.52 -5.80 -42.02
C HIS A 649 19.66 -4.81 -41.21
N GLU A 650 19.20 -3.72 -41.83
CA GLU A 650 18.30 -2.75 -41.17
C GLU A 650 16.95 -3.40 -40.83
N CYS A 651 16.34 -4.12 -41.78
CA CYS A 651 15.09 -4.86 -41.54
C CYS A 651 15.26 -5.89 -40.42
N ALA A 652 16.34 -6.66 -40.48
CA ALA A 652 16.75 -7.63 -39.46
C ALA A 652 16.80 -7.02 -38.05
N ARG A 653 17.46 -5.87 -37.90
CA ARG A 653 17.60 -5.17 -36.63
C ARG A 653 16.25 -4.68 -36.09
N VAL A 654 15.43 -4.07 -36.94
CA VAL A 654 14.07 -3.63 -36.58
C VAL A 654 13.22 -4.81 -36.11
N LEU A 655 13.25 -5.94 -36.82
CA LEU A 655 12.51 -7.15 -36.42
C LEU A 655 13.01 -7.75 -35.11
N SER A 656 14.33 -7.69 -34.85
CA SER A 656 14.92 -8.12 -33.58
C SER A 656 14.41 -7.29 -32.40
N ASP A 657 14.47 -5.97 -32.52
CA ASP A 657 14.01 -5.05 -31.47
C ASP A 657 12.50 -5.21 -31.23
N LEU A 658 11.72 -5.36 -32.31
CA LEU A 658 10.28 -5.56 -32.25
C LEU A 658 9.89 -6.87 -31.56
N ILE A 659 10.51 -8.01 -31.93
CA ILE A 659 10.18 -9.29 -31.27
C ILE A 659 10.59 -9.30 -29.80
N ASN A 660 11.70 -8.64 -29.45
CA ASN A 660 12.12 -8.49 -28.05
C ASN A 660 11.10 -7.68 -27.23
N ALA A 661 10.54 -6.61 -27.81
CA ALA A 661 9.44 -5.86 -27.19
C ALA A 661 8.18 -6.71 -27.01
N ILE A 662 7.81 -7.53 -27.99
CA ILE A 662 6.65 -8.43 -27.92
C ILE A 662 6.85 -9.52 -26.84
N VAL A 663 8.03 -10.12 -26.77
CA VAL A 663 8.38 -11.09 -25.70
C VAL A 663 8.19 -10.46 -24.32
N TYR A 664 8.71 -9.25 -24.13
CA TYR A 664 8.58 -8.51 -22.88
C TYR A 664 7.10 -8.29 -22.48
N LEU A 665 6.24 -7.93 -23.43
CA LEU A 665 4.80 -7.74 -23.18
C LEU A 665 4.08 -9.06 -22.86
N HIS A 666 4.37 -10.13 -23.62
CA HIS A 666 3.71 -11.43 -23.47
C HIS A 666 4.08 -12.12 -22.16
N GLU A 667 5.26 -11.84 -21.62
CA GLU A 667 5.79 -12.46 -20.40
C GLU A 667 5.76 -11.51 -19.19
N HIS A 668 5.01 -10.43 -19.27
CA HIS A 668 4.93 -9.40 -18.24
C HIS A 668 4.46 -9.98 -16.89
N GLU A 669 5.15 -9.64 -15.79
CA GLU A 669 4.98 -10.25 -14.47
C GLU A 669 3.57 -10.09 -13.85
N ASN A 670 2.88 -9.00 -14.18
CA ASN A 670 1.52 -8.71 -13.68
C ASN A 670 0.41 -9.34 -14.55
N GLY A 671 0.76 -10.13 -15.56
CA GLY A 671 -0.15 -10.73 -16.53
C GLY A 671 0.21 -10.35 -17.95
N ALA A 672 0.06 -11.30 -18.88
CA ALA A 672 0.44 -11.16 -20.28
C ALA A 672 -0.34 -10.03 -20.97
N ILE A 673 0.38 -9.22 -21.75
CA ILE A 673 -0.18 -8.07 -22.48
C ILE A 673 -0.14 -8.40 -23.97
N ALA A 674 -1.31 -8.37 -24.63
CA ALA A 674 -1.40 -8.33 -26.09
C ALA A 674 -1.38 -6.88 -26.56
N HIS A 675 -0.56 -6.54 -27.56
CA HIS A 675 -0.50 -5.20 -28.12
C HIS A 675 -1.76 -4.88 -28.93
N GLY A 676 -2.19 -5.82 -29.78
CA GLY A 676 -3.47 -5.77 -30.50
C GLY A 676 -3.53 -4.90 -31.76
N ASP A 677 -2.44 -4.20 -32.08
CA ASP A 677 -2.36 -3.28 -33.23
C ASP A 677 -0.91 -3.14 -33.75
N ILE A 678 -0.22 -4.26 -33.98
CA ILE A 678 1.16 -4.24 -34.48
C ILE A 678 1.15 -4.12 -36.01
N HIS A 679 1.70 -3.03 -36.53
CA HIS A 679 1.92 -2.80 -37.97
C HIS A 679 3.01 -1.74 -38.18
N PRO A 680 3.54 -1.54 -39.39
CA PRO A 680 4.70 -0.67 -39.63
C PRO A 680 4.53 0.81 -39.23
N GLU A 681 3.31 1.35 -39.16
CA GLU A 681 3.09 2.74 -38.70
C GLU A 681 3.22 2.89 -37.18
N ASN A 682 3.02 1.80 -36.44
CA ASN A 682 3.17 1.73 -34.98
C ASN A 682 4.59 1.28 -34.55
N VAL A 683 5.54 1.22 -35.48
CA VAL A 683 6.96 0.93 -35.21
C VAL A 683 7.78 2.15 -35.61
N LEU A 684 8.50 2.76 -34.66
CA LEU A 684 9.41 3.87 -34.90
C LEU A 684 10.83 3.36 -35.10
N VAL A 685 11.51 3.79 -36.16
CA VAL A 685 12.92 3.50 -36.43
C VAL A 685 13.75 4.74 -36.12
N LEU A 686 14.65 4.62 -35.15
CA LEU A 686 15.50 5.71 -34.68
C LEU A 686 16.72 5.93 -35.58
N PRO A 687 17.38 7.10 -35.52
CA PRO A 687 18.56 7.38 -36.33
C PRO A 687 19.75 6.43 -36.13
N ASP A 688 19.82 5.73 -34.99
CA ASP A 688 20.84 4.72 -34.71
C ASP A 688 20.48 3.30 -35.22
N GLY A 689 19.35 3.18 -35.93
CA GLY A 689 18.83 1.94 -36.50
C GLY A 689 18.08 1.05 -35.52
N THR A 690 17.87 1.48 -34.27
CA THR A 690 17.03 0.75 -33.32
C THR A 690 15.54 1.01 -33.55
N ALA A 691 14.68 0.09 -33.12
CA ALA A 691 13.23 0.23 -33.28
C ALA A 691 12.49 0.28 -31.93
N LYS A 692 11.39 1.04 -31.92
CA LYS A 692 10.46 1.13 -30.78
C LYS A 692 9.02 0.90 -31.20
N LEU A 693 8.32 0.06 -30.45
CA LEU A 693 6.87 -0.15 -30.57
C LEU A 693 6.12 1.00 -29.88
N THR A 694 5.11 1.55 -30.54
CA THR A 694 4.26 2.64 -30.04
C THR A 694 2.76 2.31 -30.20
N ASN A 695 1.91 3.18 -29.65
CA ASN A 695 0.45 3.16 -29.74
C ASN A 695 -0.23 1.96 -29.07
N PHE A 696 -0.39 2.05 -27.75
CA PHE A 696 -0.99 1.00 -26.91
C PHE A 696 -2.51 1.12 -26.77
N THR A 697 -3.19 1.90 -27.63
CA THR A 697 -4.63 2.16 -27.51
C THR A 697 -5.47 0.89 -27.57
N CYS A 698 -5.08 -0.08 -28.39
CA CYS A 698 -5.77 -1.36 -28.56
C CYS A 698 -5.23 -2.47 -27.65
N SER A 699 -4.31 -2.16 -26.74
CA SER A 699 -3.66 -3.17 -25.92
C SER A 699 -4.57 -3.72 -24.84
N PHE A 700 -4.39 -5.01 -24.53
CA PHE A 700 -5.22 -5.73 -23.59
C PHE A 700 -4.36 -6.61 -22.67
N GLN A 701 -4.58 -6.51 -21.35
CA GLN A 701 -3.87 -7.30 -20.36
C GLN A 701 -4.74 -8.42 -19.81
N TYR A 702 -4.20 -9.64 -19.78
CA TYR A 702 -4.84 -10.84 -19.23
C TYR A 702 -4.42 -11.05 -17.77
N VAL A 703 -5.39 -11.17 -16.85
CA VAL A 703 -5.14 -11.38 -15.41
C VAL A 703 -5.33 -12.86 -15.06
N ASN A 704 -4.24 -13.55 -14.67
CA ASN A 704 -4.18 -14.94 -14.17
C ASN A 704 -5.01 -16.01 -14.93
N GLY A 705 -4.38 -16.69 -15.90
CA GLY A 705 -4.93 -17.88 -16.55
C GLY A 705 -4.69 -17.87 -18.06
N GLN A 706 -4.52 -19.05 -18.65
CA GLN A 706 -4.27 -19.21 -20.09
C GLN A 706 -5.29 -18.41 -20.94
N PRO A 707 -4.87 -17.85 -22.10
CA PRO A 707 -5.70 -17.03 -22.99
C PRO A 707 -6.93 -17.75 -23.59
N THR A 708 -7.18 -19.01 -23.20
CA THR A 708 -8.18 -19.92 -23.74
C THR A 708 -9.58 -19.78 -23.12
N SER A 709 -9.75 -18.99 -22.05
CA SER A 709 -11.08 -18.59 -21.56
C SER A 709 -11.04 -17.20 -20.93
N PRO A 710 -11.54 -16.16 -21.62
CA PRO A 710 -11.52 -14.82 -21.07
C PRO A 710 -12.60 -14.73 -19.99
N ASN A 711 -12.22 -14.75 -18.72
CA ASN A 711 -13.00 -14.01 -17.73
C ASN A 711 -12.84 -12.54 -18.13
N ILE A 712 -13.81 -11.98 -18.85
CA ILE A 712 -13.72 -10.63 -19.38
C ILE A 712 -13.92 -9.65 -18.22
N LEU A 713 -12.84 -9.08 -17.70
CA LEU A 713 -12.83 -8.19 -16.52
C LEU A 713 -13.14 -6.74 -16.86
N SER A 714 -13.51 -6.49 -18.10
CA SER A 714 -13.63 -5.18 -18.68
C SER A 714 -14.89 -5.16 -19.50
N THR A 715 -15.86 -4.29 -19.22
CA THR A 715 -17.10 -4.19 -20.04
C THR A 715 -16.90 -3.43 -21.34
N THR A 716 -15.67 -2.96 -21.62
CA THR A 716 -15.36 -2.22 -22.84
C THR A 716 -13.97 -2.56 -23.38
N ILE A 717 -13.69 -2.29 -24.65
CA ILE A 717 -12.39 -2.54 -25.29
C ILE A 717 -12.15 -1.57 -26.46
N SER A 718 -10.89 -1.28 -26.78
CA SER A 718 -10.50 -0.56 -28.00
C SER A 718 -9.89 -1.55 -29.00
N THR A 719 -10.32 -1.49 -30.26
CA THR A 719 -9.86 -2.36 -31.35
C THR A 719 -9.48 -1.53 -32.59
N PRO A 720 -8.67 -2.05 -33.53
CA PRO A 720 -8.38 -1.37 -34.79
C PRO A 720 -9.66 -1.05 -35.60
N GLN A 721 -9.61 0.00 -36.43
CA GLN A 721 -10.81 0.54 -37.12
C GLN A 721 -11.42 -0.42 -38.15
N ARG A 722 -10.57 -1.13 -38.90
CA ARG A 722 -10.97 -2.12 -39.89
C ARG A 722 -9.97 -3.27 -39.83
N PRO A 723 -10.36 -4.49 -40.20
CA PRO A 723 -9.42 -5.58 -40.17
C PRO A 723 -8.44 -5.41 -41.35
N THR A 724 -7.17 -5.16 -41.02
CA THR A 724 -6.04 -4.97 -41.95
C THR A 724 -5.28 -6.29 -42.11
N VAL A 725 -4.43 -6.48 -43.12
CA VAL A 725 -3.65 -7.73 -43.26
C VAL A 725 -2.84 -8.12 -42.01
N TYR A 726 -2.54 -7.15 -41.16
CA TYR A 726 -1.83 -7.34 -39.90
C TYR A 726 -2.74 -7.91 -38.79
N CYS A 727 -4.06 -7.83 -38.91
CA CYS A 727 -4.99 -8.41 -37.96
C CYS A 727 -5.06 -9.94 -38.09
N ASP A 728 -5.25 -10.61 -36.95
CA ASP A 728 -5.44 -12.05 -36.89
C ASP A 728 -6.62 -12.52 -37.77
N PRO A 729 -6.47 -13.58 -38.60
CA PRO A 729 -7.55 -14.13 -39.41
C PRO A 729 -8.81 -14.52 -38.62
N GLY A 730 -8.67 -15.00 -37.38
CA GLY A 730 -9.81 -15.28 -36.50
C GLY A 730 -10.68 -14.04 -36.21
N SER A 731 -10.12 -12.84 -36.34
CA SER A 731 -10.85 -11.58 -36.16
C SER A 731 -11.88 -11.28 -37.26
N TYR A 732 -11.74 -11.88 -38.43
CA TYR A 732 -12.61 -11.65 -39.59
C TYR A 732 -13.84 -12.56 -39.59
N TRP A 733 -13.77 -13.70 -38.90
CA TRP A 733 -14.67 -14.84 -39.13
C TRP A 733 -15.85 -14.96 -38.17
N GLN A 734 -15.99 -14.05 -37.18
CA GLN A 734 -17.08 -14.10 -36.19
C GLN A 734 -17.35 -15.52 -35.66
N ILE A 735 -16.28 -16.19 -35.21
CA ILE A 735 -16.27 -17.65 -34.92
C ILE A 735 -17.33 -18.07 -33.89
N ASP A 736 -17.85 -17.15 -33.07
CA ASP A 736 -18.83 -17.43 -32.01
C ASP A 736 -20.17 -16.68 -32.16
N GLY A 737 -20.39 -15.95 -33.27
CA GLY A 737 -21.62 -15.17 -33.49
C GLY A 737 -21.81 -13.99 -32.51
N THR A 738 -20.83 -13.69 -31.66
CA THR A 738 -20.92 -12.61 -30.66
C THR A 738 -20.32 -11.28 -31.13
N GLY A 739 -19.55 -11.29 -32.23
CA GLY A 739 -18.93 -10.09 -32.81
C GLY A 739 -17.80 -9.47 -31.97
N LEU A 740 -17.36 -10.11 -30.88
CA LEU A 740 -16.31 -9.61 -29.99
C LEU A 740 -14.99 -10.38 -30.19
N VAL A 741 -13.99 -9.73 -30.78
CA VAL A 741 -12.64 -10.28 -30.94
C VAL A 741 -11.70 -9.52 -30.02
N LEU A 742 -11.21 -10.20 -28.97
CA LEU A 742 -10.21 -9.64 -28.07
C LEU A 742 -8.81 -9.74 -28.71
N PRO A 743 -7.92 -8.75 -28.51
CA PRO A 743 -6.51 -8.86 -28.87
C PRO A 743 -5.87 -10.06 -28.18
N THR A 744 -5.24 -10.95 -28.94
CA THR A 744 -4.61 -12.17 -28.41
C THR A 744 -3.10 -12.15 -28.61
N LEU A 745 -2.37 -12.88 -27.75
CA LEU A 745 -0.93 -13.07 -27.89
C LEU A 745 -0.58 -13.70 -29.25
N ALA A 746 -1.35 -14.70 -29.69
CA ALA A 746 -1.18 -15.33 -31.00
C ALA A 746 -1.49 -14.37 -32.17
N GLY A 747 -2.38 -13.39 -31.97
CA GLY A 747 -2.66 -12.33 -32.93
C GLY A 747 -1.48 -11.36 -33.11
N ASP A 748 -0.75 -11.05 -32.03
CA ASP A 748 0.49 -10.28 -32.13
C ASP A 748 1.57 -11.02 -32.93
N ILE A 749 1.66 -12.35 -32.79
CA ILE A 749 2.60 -13.19 -33.57
C ILE A 749 2.27 -13.18 -35.06
N TRP A 750 0.99 -13.25 -35.40
CA TRP A 750 0.54 -13.06 -36.78
C TRP A 750 0.97 -11.70 -37.31
N SER A 751 0.65 -10.64 -36.56
CA SER A 751 0.97 -9.26 -36.92
C SER A 751 2.47 -9.08 -37.18
N PHE A 752 3.32 -9.62 -36.29
CA PHE A 752 4.76 -9.64 -36.44
C PHE A 752 5.22 -10.36 -37.72
N GLY A 753 4.64 -11.54 -38.01
CA GLY A 753 4.92 -12.28 -39.24
C GLY A 753 4.61 -11.48 -40.50
N VAL A 754 3.51 -10.72 -40.51
CA VAL A 754 3.13 -9.86 -41.65
C VAL A 754 4.04 -8.64 -41.77
N VAL A 755 4.48 -8.05 -40.66
CA VAL A 755 5.51 -6.99 -40.64
C VAL A 755 6.83 -7.53 -41.21
N ALA A 756 7.26 -8.73 -40.80
CA ALA A 756 8.44 -9.38 -41.32
C ALA A 756 8.32 -9.65 -42.84
N LEU A 757 7.19 -10.17 -43.30
CA LEU A 757 6.94 -10.35 -44.74
C LEU A 757 7.03 -9.01 -45.50
N SER A 758 6.40 -7.96 -44.99
CA SER A 758 6.42 -6.62 -45.60
C SER A 758 7.83 -6.04 -45.67
N SER A 759 8.72 -6.46 -44.77
CA SER A 759 10.12 -6.00 -44.73
C SER A 759 10.98 -6.62 -45.84
N TYR A 760 10.62 -7.81 -46.32
CA TYR A 760 11.42 -8.61 -47.26
C TYR A 760 10.74 -8.86 -48.62
N SER A 761 9.52 -8.37 -48.83
CA SER A 761 8.77 -8.55 -50.09
C SER A 761 8.13 -7.24 -50.54
N ASP A 762 8.73 -6.57 -51.53
CA ASP A 762 8.14 -5.38 -52.17
C ASP A 762 6.85 -5.74 -52.90
N LYS A 763 6.80 -6.96 -53.47
CA LYS A 763 5.57 -7.49 -54.08
C LYS A 763 4.41 -7.54 -53.09
N PHE A 764 4.67 -7.98 -51.86
CA PHE A 764 3.65 -8.00 -50.82
C PHE A 764 3.25 -6.57 -50.40
N LEU A 765 4.23 -5.70 -50.19
CA LEU A 765 4.02 -4.33 -49.74
C LEU A 765 3.15 -3.51 -50.69
N HIS A 766 3.33 -3.66 -52.01
CA HIS A 766 2.59 -2.90 -53.02
C HIS A 766 1.29 -3.56 -53.51
N LYS A 767 0.98 -4.78 -53.06
CA LYS A 767 -0.25 -5.50 -53.44
C LYS A 767 -1.45 -4.91 -52.68
N ASN A 768 -2.55 -4.68 -53.39
CA ASN A 768 -3.80 -4.26 -52.74
C ASN A 768 -4.52 -5.48 -52.14
N HIS A 769 -4.46 -5.59 -50.81
CA HIS A 769 -5.02 -6.73 -50.09
C HIS A 769 -6.51 -6.58 -49.73
N ASN A 770 -7.11 -5.39 -49.91
CA ASN A 770 -8.48 -5.11 -49.49
C ASN A 770 -9.54 -6.00 -50.19
N ASP A 771 -9.30 -6.38 -51.45
CA ASP A 771 -10.21 -7.25 -52.21
C ASP A 771 -10.15 -8.72 -51.74
N HIS A 772 -8.99 -9.19 -51.27
CA HIS A 772 -8.83 -10.53 -50.70
C HIS A 772 -9.43 -10.61 -49.29
N LEU A 773 -9.17 -9.58 -48.46
CA LEU A 773 -9.70 -9.49 -47.10
C LEU A 773 -11.24 -9.38 -47.09
N SER A 774 -11.83 -8.61 -48.01
CA SER A 774 -13.29 -8.48 -48.10
C SER A 774 -14.00 -9.77 -48.54
N LYS A 775 -13.27 -10.68 -49.20
CA LYS A 775 -13.73 -12.01 -49.63
C LYS A 775 -13.38 -13.13 -48.63
N GLY A 776 -12.80 -12.79 -47.48
CA GLY A 776 -12.38 -13.77 -46.48
C GLY A 776 -11.26 -14.71 -46.97
N ARG A 777 -10.41 -14.28 -47.90
CA ARG A 777 -9.28 -15.10 -48.33
C ARG A 777 -8.03 -14.64 -47.60
N LEU A 778 -7.34 -15.58 -46.97
CA LEU A 778 -5.99 -15.34 -46.44
C LEU A 778 -5.04 -15.11 -47.64
N PRO A 779 -4.36 -13.96 -47.75
CA PRO A 779 -3.60 -13.59 -48.95
C PRO A 779 -2.16 -14.16 -48.97
N LEU A 780 -1.86 -15.18 -48.16
CA LEU A 780 -0.48 -15.56 -47.84
C LEU A 780 -0.14 -16.96 -48.33
N ASP A 781 0.01 -17.10 -49.64
CA ASP A 781 0.86 -18.17 -50.18
C ASP A 781 2.29 -17.62 -50.26
N LEU A 782 3.16 -18.06 -49.34
CA LEU A 782 4.54 -17.59 -49.27
C LEU A 782 5.33 -17.93 -50.55
N GLU A 783 4.92 -18.96 -51.29
CA GLU A 783 5.57 -19.41 -52.51
C GLU A 783 5.31 -18.46 -53.70
N GLU A 784 4.32 -17.55 -53.61
CA GLU A 784 4.10 -16.50 -54.62
C GLU A 784 5.17 -15.39 -54.59
N TYR A 785 5.92 -15.26 -53.49
CA TYR A 785 6.87 -14.19 -53.26
C TYR A 785 8.31 -14.65 -53.51
N SER A 786 8.70 -14.67 -54.78
CA SER A 786 10.04 -15.08 -55.26
C SER A 786 11.24 -14.33 -54.66
N GLU A 787 11.00 -13.27 -53.90
CA GLU A 787 11.99 -12.43 -53.22
C GLU A 787 12.43 -13.03 -51.87
N LEU A 788 11.64 -13.96 -51.33
CA LEU A 788 11.91 -14.61 -50.05
C LEU A 788 12.83 -15.82 -50.28
N ASP A 789 13.92 -15.90 -49.50
CA ASP A 789 14.75 -17.10 -49.46
C ASP A 789 14.11 -18.20 -48.57
N GLU A 790 14.60 -19.43 -48.70
CA GLU A 790 14.08 -20.58 -47.95
C GLU A 790 14.14 -20.38 -46.42
N ARG A 791 15.13 -19.62 -45.94
CA ARG A 791 15.30 -19.30 -44.52
C ARG A 791 14.20 -18.38 -44.03
N MET A 792 13.86 -17.33 -44.78
CA MET A 792 12.75 -16.43 -44.47
C MET A 792 11.40 -17.15 -44.55
N ILE A 793 11.19 -18.01 -45.55
CA ILE A 793 9.96 -18.82 -45.64
C ILE A 793 9.83 -19.73 -44.40
N THR A 794 10.92 -20.38 -43.98
CA THR A 794 10.95 -21.24 -42.79
C THR A 794 10.65 -20.46 -41.51
N LEU A 795 11.10 -19.21 -41.41
CA LEU A 795 10.81 -18.32 -40.29
C LEU A 795 9.33 -17.90 -40.28
N LEU A 796 8.78 -17.47 -41.43
CA LEU A 796 7.43 -16.90 -41.54
C LEU A 796 6.31 -17.93 -41.43
N ARG A 797 6.49 -19.12 -42.01
CA ARG A 797 5.47 -20.16 -42.11
C ARG A 797 4.76 -20.51 -40.79
N PRO A 798 5.45 -20.73 -39.65
CA PRO A 798 4.77 -21.04 -38.39
C PRO A 798 3.99 -19.85 -37.79
N MET A 799 4.35 -18.61 -38.13
CA MET A 799 3.68 -17.41 -37.61
C MET A 799 2.40 -17.08 -38.38
N LEU A 800 2.39 -17.36 -39.69
CA LEU A 800 1.31 -17.03 -40.61
C LEU A 800 0.30 -18.19 -40.81
N VAL A 801 0.12 -19.01 -39.77
CA VAL A 801 -0.91 -20.08 -39.76
C VAL A 801 -2.26 -19.50 -39.33
N PRO A 802 -3.38 -19.81 -40.04
CA PRO A 802 -4.69 -19.26 -39.69
C PRO A 802 -5.17 -19.62 -38.28
N GLU A 803 -4.90 -20.84 -37.82
CA GLU A 803 -5.29 -21.33 -36.49
C GLU A 803 -4.36 -20.75 -35.40
N PRO A 804 -4.87 -19.90 -34.48
CA PRO A 804 -4.04 -19.24 -33.47
C PRO A 804 -3.34 -20.21 -32.52
N ALA A 805 -3.96 -21.36 -32.20
CA ALA A 805 -3.40 -22.37 -31.32
C ALA A 805 -2.13 -23.05 -31.87
N ASN A 806 -1.91 -22.98 -33.19
CA ASN A 806 -0.76 -23.58 -33.86
C ASN A 806 0.41 -22.61 -34.02
N ARG A 807 0.28 -21.36 -33.59
CA ARG A 807 1.36 -20.37 -33.69
C ARG A 807 2.36 -20.52 -32.54
N PRO A 808 3.66 -20.29 -32.79
CA PRO A 808 4.68 -20.32 -31.75
C PRO A 808 4.51 -19.17 -30.76
N SER A 809 5.11 -19.30 -29.57
CA SER A 809 5.20 -18.20 -28.62
C SER A 809 6.17 -17.11 -29.11
N ALA A 810 6.01 -15.88 -28.61
CA ALA A 810 6.95 -14.78 -28.93
C ALA A 810 8.41 -15.15 -28.61
N ARG A 811 8.64 -15.88 -27.51
CA ARG A 811 9.99 -16.32 -27.11
C ARG A 811 10.58 -17.28 -28.14
N THR A 812 9.79 -18.26 -28.58
CA THR A 812 10.22 -19.19 -29.64
C THR A 812 10.51 -18.46 -30.95
N VAL A 813 9.70 -17.46 -31.31
CA VAL A 813 9.95 -16.62 -32.50
C VAL A 813 11.25 -15.81 -32.33
N SER A 814 11.48 -15.18 -31.17
CA SER A 814 12.71 -14.43 -30.90
C SER A 814 13.96 -15.31 -31.06
N GLU A 815 13.93 -16.54 -30.54
CA GLU A 815 15.03 -17.51 -30.72
C GLU A 815 15.27 -17.87 -32.19
N HIS A 816 14.23 -17.97 -33.01
CA HIS A 816 14.34 -18.21 -34.46
C HIS A 816 14.85 -16.99 -35.22
N VAL A 817 14.38 -15.79 -34.87
CA VAL A 817 14.87 -14.53 -35.44
C VAL A 817 16.36 -14.38 -35.13
N LEU A 818 16.80 -14.62 -33.89
CA LEU A 818 18.22 -14.56 -33.51
C LEU A 818 19.11 -15.56 -34.25
N LYS A 819 18.57 -16.71 -34.67
CA LYS A 819 19.31 -17.68 -35.51
C LYS A 819 19.34 -17.28 -36.99
N PHE A 820 18.35 -16.49 -37.43
CA PHE A 820 18.26 -15.99 -38.79
C PHE A 820 19.20 -14.80 -39.03
N LEU A 821 19.32 -13.92 -38.03
CA LEU A 821 20.29 -12.83 -37.93
C LEU A 821 21.72 -13.35 -37.85
#